data_AF-A0A968L328-F1
#
_entry.id   AF-A0A968L328-F1
#
_cell.length_a   1.000
_cell.length_b   1.000
_cell.length_c   1.000
_cell.angle_alpha   90.00
_cell.angle_beta   90.00
_cell.angle_gamma   90.00
#
_symmetry.space_group_name_H-M   'P 1'
#
loop_
_entity.id
_entity.type
_entity.pdbx_description
1 polymer ?
#
loop_
_entity_poly.entity_id
_entity_poly.type
_entity_poly.pdbx_seq_one_letter_code
_entity_poly.pdbx_strand_id
1 'polypeptide(L)'
;MSAHRRGRLRRPGLLLVAESLLVAITLTVTSGMTAGLEPTPAPEATAEASTEPSPTAVDEPSPTTGSEPTPGTEPTPTFEPQPTAAPTAEPQPSPAPEPTWDPTPDPSSEPLPDPSSDPSADPRLEPSPSPTAAPLGLHVDHVWIDTLDRRTGTLQAGALDAPAVGVERGQIYVVRFRVVNDAEAAIEIRPVVEFGFGAEPDSWQRVPAIDPVPDVALYTSANVLRGEEEGARTIAVADLRLATSDSPAGIAAAGLAVAGVNPAARITLAAHEFTEISFTVRATASAAWLATYAVRLADGPDAVEMLEGAMLRMGGRPPVELSAGQRSGEVVGAPSIRAPRVATTWALSAEAFVTPHGDYTLTTDKCAACHATHTAQGPLLAIQPPPQSNLCLTCHDGTGATANIDAEYTAPTVPANDPDTGSWYSHPATTASTHLSDREPEVEGVLDRHAACADCHQPHRSDASPAAQTAAGWTASGPLLGAAGVVVTNGAAGTEPTYEWQQESTFEYQLCFKCHSGFTDLQPQTGGPSTWALDKAVELNPANASYHPVEAAGTNSTSQMARSLQGTSPYKLWTFSVDSTVRCVSCHGDSRKANPAAPPDPGSPLAPHAVPNRSMLIAPLRDRDLKSPSAAYQASNFALCYVCHAEAPFVDTSQGPRLDSNFPLHGTHTADIQSFSGPLGGTVDDDGAGLGNALCAECHFRTHGTTYAVDGQEPERRLVNFAPNVQPYGGSNPTYQGVLDYDDAGNGCTLRCHGVDHGNWRY
;
A
#
# COMPACT_ATOMS: atom_id res chain seq x y z
N MET A 1 -14.92 28.81 -54.03
CA MET A 1 -15.52 28.26 -55.26
C MET A 1 -14.71 27.04 -55.70
N SER A 2 -15.43 25.99 -56.09
CA SER A 2 -14.98 24.75 -56.75
C SER A 2 -14.21 23.71 -55.95
N ALA A 3 -14.98 22.70 -55.57
CA ALA A 3 -14.59 21.38 -55.08
C ALA A 3 -14.06 20.47 -56.21
N HIS A 4 -13.22 19.49 -55.86
CA HIS A 4 -13.28 18.19 -56.51
C HIS A 4 -12.86 17.02 -55.60
N ARG A 5 -13.70 15.98 -55.66
CA ARG A 5 -13.61 14.66 -55.04
C ARG A 5 -12.52 13.79 -55.67
N ARG A 6 -12.04 12.80 -54.90
CA ARG A 6 -11.87 11.35 -55.19
C ARG A 6 -10.95 10.77 -54.11
N GLY A 7 -11.07 9.57 -53.58
CA GLY A 7 -12.00 8.46 -53.80
C GLY A 7 -11.57 7.31 -52.86
N ARG A 8 -12.53 6.73 -52.14
CA ARG A 8 -12.35 5.48 -51.38
C ARG A 8 -12.31 4.31 -52.37
N LEU A 9 -11.29 3.45 -52.26
CA LEU A 9 -11.27 2.13 -52.88
C LEU A 9 -11.32 1.06 -51.77
N ARG A 10 -12.32 0.19 -51.89
CA ARG A 10 -12.51 -1.04 -51.13
C ARG A 10 -11.97 -2.23 -51.93
N ARG A 11 -11.59 -3.28 -51.19
CA ARG A 11 -11.62 -4.74 -51.44
C ARG A 11 -10.23 -5.42 -51.52
N PRO A 12 -10.12 -6.74 -51.28
CA PRO A 12 -11.11 -7.72 -50.75
C PRO A 12 -10.59 -8.52 -49.53
N GLY A 13 -11.52 -9.21 -48.84
CA GLY A 13 -11.19 -10.24 -47.86
C GLY A 13 -10.66 -11.51 -48.52
N LEU A 14 -9.73 -12.16 -47.84
CA LEU A 14 -9.28 -13.51 -48.11
C LEU A 14 -9.34 -14.29 -46.78
N LEU A 15 -10.05 -15.42 -46.81
CA LEU A 15 -10.07 -16.44 -45.78
C LEU A 15 -8.64 -16.80 -45.34
N LEU A 16 -8.37 -16.80 -44.03
CA LEU A 16 -7.27 -17.58 -43.47
C LEU A 16 -7.81 -18.80 -42.75
N VAL A 17 -7.31 -19.93 -43.19
CA VAL A 17 -7.49 -21.28 -42.67
C VAL A 17 -6.80 -21.35 -41.31
N ALA A 18 -7.54 -21.76 -40.28
CA ALA A 18 -6.97 -22.11 -38.98
C ALA A 18 -6.39 -23.54 -39.08
N GLU A 19 -5.07 -23.67 -39.11
CA GLU A 19 -4.39 -24.93 -38.82
C GLU A 19 -3.96 -24.93 -37.35
N SER A 20 -4.66 -25.73 -36.55
CA SER A 20 -4.30 -26.06 -35.18
C SER A 20 -3.22 -27.14 -35.20
N LEU A 21 -1.98 -26.79 -34.83
CA LEU A 21 -0.92 -27.77 -34.59
C LEU A 21 -0.92 -28.16 -33.10
N LEU A 22 -1.53 -29.31 -32.81
CA LEU A 22 -1.51 -29.96 -31.50
C LEU A 22 -0.18 -30.71 -31.35
N VAL A 23 0.73 -30.25 -30.49
CA VAL A 23 1.92 -31.02 -30.09
C VAL A 23 1.60 -31.78 -28.82
N ALA A 24 1.45 -33.10 -28.96
CA ALA A 24 1.36 -34.04 -27.85
C ALA A 24 2.76 -34.38 -27.33
N ILE A 25 3.04 -34.07 -26.07
CA ILE A 25 4.23 -34.56 -25.37
C ILE A 25 3.82 -35.78 -24.55
N THR A 26 4.25 -36.96 -25.01
CA THR A 26 4.18 -38.24 -24.30
C THR A 26 5.19 -38.27 -23.15
N LEU A 27 4.68 -38.41 -21.93
CA LEU A 27 5.46 -38.66 -20.72
C LEU A 27 5.71 -40.18 -20.60
N THR A 28 6.95 -40.62 -20.77
CA THR A 28 7.35 -42.01 -20.46
C THR A 28 7.89 -42.10 -19.04
N VAL A 29 7.14 -42.80 -18.18
CA VAL A 29 7.55 -43.24 -16.85
C VAL A 29 8.35 -44.54 -16.98
N THR A 30 9.59 -44.56 -16.50
CA THR A 30 10.31 -45.80 -16.20
C THR A 30 10.77 -45.77 -14.75
N SER A 31 10.16 -46.63 -13.94
CA SER A 31 10.58 -46.95 -12.57
C SER A 31 11.80 -47.88 -12.59
N GLY A 32 12.80 -47.56 -11.77
CA GLY A 32 13.90 -48.45 -11.41
C GLY A 32 14.25 -48.25 -9.93
N MET A 33 14.12 -49.32 -9.15
CA MET A 33 14.23 -49.35 -7.69
C MET A 33 15.68 -49.42 -7.16
N THR A 34 15.90 -48.67 -6.08
CA THR A 34 16.71 -48.93 -4.86
C THR A 34 18.19 -49.35 -4.94
N ALA A 35 19.07 -48.53 -4.33
CA ALA A 35 20.01 -48.93 -3.27
C ALA A 35 20.57 -47.68 -2.57
N GLY A 36 20.60 -47.69 -1.23
CA GLY A 36 20.95 -46.54 -0.40
C GLY A 36 22.44 -46.28 -0.25
N LEU A 37 22.80 -45.06 0.19
CA LEU A 37 24.09 -44.70 0.76
C LEU A 37 23.91 -43.60 1.82
N GLU A 38 24.72 -43.73 2.87
CA GLU A 38 24.80 -42.99 4.14
C GLU A 38 25.25 -41.51 3.97
N PRO A 39 25.03 -40.64 4.98
CA PRO A 39 25.51 -39.26 4.97
C PRO A 39 26.99 -39.18 5.42
N THR A 40 27.84 -38.54 4.63
CA THR A 40 29.23 -38.20 4.99
C THR A 40 29.34 -36.70 5.29
N PRO A 41 30.11 -36.27 6.31
CA PRO A 41 30.00 -34.94 6.92
C PRO A 41 30.81 -33.83 6.24
N ALA A 42 30.49 -32.60 6.65
CA ALA A 42 31.12 -31.33 6.24
C ALA A 42 32.64 -31.28 6.52
N PRO A 43 33.42 -30.54 5.70
CA PRO A 43 34.85 -30.36 5.95
C PRO A 43 35.11 -29.26 6.99
N GLU A 44 35.99 -29.60 7.94
CA GLU A 44 36.60 -28.70 8.92
C GLU A 44 37.51 -27.67 8.25
N ALA A 45 37.44 -26.42 8.72
CA ALA A 45 38.36 -25.36 8.38
C ALA A 45 39.64 -25.48 9.24
N THR A 46 40.78 -25.74 8.59
CA THR A 46 42.11 -25.62 9.17
C THR A 46 42.53 -24.16 9.25
N ALA A 47 42.82 -23.70 10.47
CA ALA A 47 43.44 -22.41 10.74
C ALA A 47 44.94 -22.47 10.44
N GLU A 48 45.43 -21.61 9.54
CA GLU A 48 46.85 -21.29 9.45
C GLU A 48 47.09 -19.86 9.96
N ALA A 49 48.04 -19.77 10.88
CA ALA A 49 48.51 -18.54 11.49
C ALA A 49 49.29 -17.70 10.47
N SER A 50 49.00 -16.40 10.40
CA SER A 50 49.85 -15.42 9.73
C SER A 50 50.21 -14.30 10.70
N THR A 51 51.51 -14.07 10.81
CA THR A 51 52.24 -13.16 11.69
C THR A 51 52.02 -11.69 11.34
N GLU A 52 51.72 -10.87 12.35
CA GLU A 52 51.74 -9.40 12.30
C GLU A 52 53.16 -8.86 12.07
N PRO A 53 53.29 -7.70 11.38
CA PRO A 53 54.35 -6.75 11.66
C PRO A 53 53.81 -5.46 12.32
N SER A 54 54.55 -5.04 13.34
CA SER A 54 54.41 -3.83 14.15
C SER A 54 54.45 -2.53 13.31
N PRO A 55 53.64 -1.49 13.63
CA PRO A 55 53.75 -0.20 12.97
C PRO A 55 54.85 0.66 13.60
N THR A 56 55.69 1.22 12.73
CA THR A 56 56.74 2.17 13.06
C THR A 56 56.13 3.56 13.24
N ALA A 57 56.49 4.25 14.33
CA ALA A 57 56.10 5.61 14.64
C ALA A 57 56.61 6.62 13.59
N VAL A 58 55.78 7.59 13.25
CA VAL A 58 56.18 8.76 12.45
C VAL A 58 55.65 10.03 13.14
N ASP A 59 56.55 10.99 13.27
CA ASP A 59 56.47 12.23 14.05
C ASP A 59 55.32 13.18 13.67
N GLU A 60 54.74 13.80 14.70
CA GLU A 60 53.90 15.00 14.63
C GLU A 60 54.73 16.26 14.33
N PRO A 61 54.14 17.27 13.65
CA PRO A 61 54.51 18.67 13.89
C PRO A 61 53.38 19.46 14.57
N SER A 62 53.79 20.28 15.55
CA SER A 62 52.98 21.19 16.36
C SER A 62 52.18 22.25 15.57
N PRO A 63 51.06 22.77 16.12
CA PRO A 63 50.29 23.85 15.50
C PRO A 63 50.84 25.23 15.85
N THR A 64 50.96 26.09 14.83
CA THR A 64 51.15 27.54 14.96
C THR A 64 49.80 28.27 15.00
N THR A 65 49.79 29.32 15.81
CA THR A 65 48.67 30.23 16.12
C THR A 65 48.31 31.16 14.95
N GLY A 66 47.03 31.49 14.78
CA GLY A 66 46.58 32.47 13.79
C GLY A 66 45.08 32.80 13.82
N SER A 67 44.73 33.74 14.69
CA SER A 67 43.66 34.76 14.65
C SER A 67 42.30 34.50 13.97
N GLU A 68 41.28 34.57 14.82
CA GLU A 68 39.84 34.73 14.63
C GLU A 68 39.44 36.08 13.96
N PRO A 69 38.32 36.11 13.20
CA PRO A 69 37.51 37.33 13.13
C PRO A 69 36.05 37.09 13.57
N THR A 70 35.56 38.05 14.34
CA THR A 70 34.22 38.21 14.92
C THR A 70 33.17 38.56 13.86
N PRO A 71 31.91 38.08 13.95
CA PRO A 71 30.79 38.62 13.18
C PRO A 71 30.09 39.73 13.97
N GLY A 72 30.03 40.93 13.38
CA GLY A 72 29.20 42.03 13.85
C GLY A 72 27.74 41.82 13.49
N THR A 73 26.85 41.99 14.47
CA THR A 73 25.40 41.99 14.30
C THR A 73 24.88 43.41 14.11
N GLU A 74 24.14 43.64 13.03
CA GLU A 74 23.32 44.84 12.81
C GLU A 74 21.83 44.44 12.84
N PRO A 75 20.95 45.16 13.56
CA PRO A 75 19.56 44.75 13.73
C PRO A 75 18.66 45.22 12.57
N THR A 76 17.87 44.29 12.02
CA THR A 76 16.78 44.61 11.07
C THR A 76 15.49 44.93 11.86
N PRO A 77 14.74 45.99 11.53
CA PRO A 77 13.55 46.41 12.27
C PRO A 77 12.32 45.53 11.97
N THR A 78 11.63 45.12 13.04
CA THR A 78 10.36 44.38 13.00
C THR A 78 9.20 45.33 12.69
N PHE A 79 8.43 45.05 11.64
CA PHE A 79 7.12 45.67 11.40
C PHE A 79 6.03 44.79 12.01
N GLU A 80 5.26 45.35 12.92
CA GLU A 80 4.11 44.72 13.57
C GLU A 80 2.82 45.23 12.90
N PRO A 81 1.96 44.37 12.30
CA PRO A 81 0.66 44.82 11.82
C PRO A 81 -0.37 44.80 12.96
N GLN A 82 -1.08 45.92 13.11
CA GLN A 82 -2.23 46.06 14.03
C GLN A 82 -3.42 45.18 13.60
N PRO A 83 -4.21 44.63 14.54
CA PRO A 83 -5.38 43.83 14.22
C PRO A 83 -6.59 44.70 13.81
N THR A 84 -7.15 44.39 12.65
CA THR A 84 -8.41 44.93 12.12
C THR A 84 -9.61 44.29 12.82
N ALA A 85 -10.68 45.08 12.99
CA ALA A 85 -11.91 44.79 13.74
C ALA A 85 -12.67 43.51 13.31
N ALA A 86 -13.25 42.84 14.31
CA ALA A 86 -14.09 41.65 14.17
C ALA A 86 -15.48 41.96 13.56
N PRO A 87 -16.06 41.08 12.73
CA PRO A 87 -17.43 41.22 12.26
C PRO A 87 -18.46 40.68 13.27
N THR A 88 -19.65 41.27 13.20
CA THR A 88 -20.81 41.16 14.09
C THR A 88 -21.54 39.82 13.94
N ALA A 89 -21.98 39.22 15.06
CA ALA A 89 -22.73 37.97 15.08
C ALA A 89 -24.22 38.15 14.71
N GLU A 90 -24.75 37.25 13.88
CA GLU A 90 -26.19 37.10 13.59
C GLU A 90 -26.88 36.17 14.63
N PRO A 91 -28.19 36.33 14.90
CA PRO A 91 -28.88 35.66 15.99
C PRO A 91 -29.41 34.25 15.62
N GLN A 92 -29.27 33.30 16.54
CA GLN A 92 -29.82 31.94 16.45
C GLN A 92 -31.32 31.89 16.88
N PRO A 93 -32.17 31.08 16.22
CA PRO A 93 -33.56 30.86 16.66
C PRO A 93 -33.67 29.84 17.81
N SER A 94 -34.63 30.08 18.69
CA SER A 94 -34.92 29.35 19.93
C SER A 94 -35.79 28.08 19.69
N PRO A 95 -35.63 27.00 20.47
CA PRO A 95 -36.41 25.77 20.31
C PRO A 95 -37.79 25.82 20.98
N ALA A 96 -38.77 25.14 20.36
CA ALA A 96 -40.16 25.01 20.81
C ALA A 96 -40.35 23.88 21.86
N PRO A 97 -41.39 23.95 22.73
CA PRO A 97 -41.54 23.05 23.88
C PRO A 97 -42.24 21.71 23.60
N GLU A 98 -41.89 20.69 24.39
CA GLU A 98 -42.47 19.33 24.39
C GLU A 98 -43.87 19.25 25.04
N PRO A 99 -44.73 18.29 24.65
CA PRO A 99 -46.05 18.11 25.23
C PRO A 99 -46.05 17.17 26.46
N THR A 100 -46.73 17.60 27.53
CA THR A 100 -47.05 16.81 28.73
C THR A 100 -48.41 16.11 28.57
N TRP A 101 -48.51 14.84 28.96
CA TRP A 101 -49.78 14.15 29.15
C TRP A 101 -49.97 13.73 30.61
N ASP A 102 -51.12 14.15 31.14
CA ASP A 102 -51.62 14.00 32.51
C ASP A 102 -52.43 12.68 32.64
N PRO A 103 -52.36 11.93 33.76
CA PRO A 103 -53.08 10.67 33.93
C PRO A 103 -54.32 10.79 34.83
N THR A 104 -55.38 10.03 34.54
CA THR A 104 -56.33 9.32 35.47
C THR A 104 -57.69 9.04 34.77
N PRO A 105 -58.62 8.21 35.30
CA PRO A 105 -58.61 7.39 36.53
C PRO A 105 -59.07 5.90 36.40
N ASP A 106 -58.84 5.22 37.53
CA ASP A 106 -59.34 3.93 38.06
C ASP A 106 -60.86 3.67 37.98
N PRO A 107 -61.32 2.42 38.09
CA PRO A 107 -62.06 2.06 39.32
C PRO A 107 -61.83 0.63 39.88
N SER A 108 -61.37 0.57 41.14
CA SER A 108 -61.99 0.02 42.38
C SER A 108 -62.87 -1.25 42.44
N SER A 109 -62.70 -1.95 43.59
CA SER A 109 -63.58 -2.89 44.35
C SER A 109 -63.54 -4.38 43.98
N GLU A 110 -63.40 -5.39 44.86
CA GLU A 110 -63.46 -5.59 46.32
C GLU A 110 -62.92 -7.03 46.69
N PRO A 111 -62.71 -7.42 47.97
CA PRO A 111 -61.86 -8.56 48.39
C PRO A 111 -62.54 -9.83 48.99
N LEU A 112 -61.82 -10.98 48.87
CA LEU A 112 -61.70 -12.21 49.73
C LEU A 112 -62.94 -13.10 50.05
N PRO A 113 -62.80 -14.45 50.11
CA PRO A 113 -62.17 -15.09 51.28
C PRO A 113 -61.32 -16.37 51.02
N ASP A 114 -60.44 -16.68 51.98
CA ASP A 114 -59.78 -17.98 52.22
C ASP A 114 -60.64 -18.80 53.20
N PRO A 115 -60.74 -20.15 53.08
CA PRO A 115 -60.11 -20.98 54.12
C PRO A 115 -59.60 -22.39 53.68
N SER A 116 -58.42 -22.74 54.22
CA SER A 116 -58.12 -23.92 55.08
C SER A 116 -57.86 -25.33 54.50
N SER A 117 -56.63 -25.81 54.79
CA SER A 117 -56.15 -27.15 55.27
C SER A 117 -56.74 -28.50 54.77
N ASP A 118 -55.83 -29.30 54.18
CA ASP A 118 -55.67 -30.78 53.98
C ASP A 118 -56.32 -31.73 55.06
N PRO A 119 -56.56 -33.07 54.88
CA PRO A 119 -56.22 -33.99 53.77
C PRO A 119 -57.24 -35.10 53.35
N SER A 120 -56.86 -35.82 52.27
CA SER A 120 -57.17 -37.22 51.90
C SER A 120 -58.47 -37.56 51.14
N ALA A 121 -58.32 -37.98 49.88
CA ALA A 121 -58.65 -39.33 49.41
C ALA A 121 -58.36 -39.47 47.90
N ASP A 122 -57.58 -40.49 47.56
CA ASP A 122 -57.22 -40.95 46.22
C ASP A 122 -58.44 -41.55 45.49
N PRO A 123 -58.69 -41.17 44.23
CA PRO A 123 -59.13 -42.14 43.25
C PRO A 123 -58.26 -42.08 41.99
N ARG A 124 -57.47 -43.14 41.82
CA ARG A 124 -56.88 -43.64 40.57
C ARG A 124 -57.79 -43.37 39.36
N LEU A 125 -57.49 -42.31 38.62
CA LEU A 125 -57.95 -42.13 37.24
C LEU A 125 -56.95 -42.84 36.32
N GLU A 126 -57.45 -43.80 35.54
CA GLU A 126 -56.71 -44.38 34.44
C GLU A 126 -56.34 -43.28 33.42
N PRO A 127 -55.11 -43.25 32.88
CA PRO A 127 -54.77 -42.30 31.84
C PRO A 127 -55.57 -42.63 30.57
N SER A 128 -56.42 -41.69 30.16
CA SER A 128 -57.00 -41.66 28.81
C SER A 128 -55.87 -41.64 27.78
N PRO A 129 -55.93 -42.40 26.67
CA PRO A 129 -54.92 -42.29 25.63
C PRO A 129 -54.92 -40.85 25.09
N SER A 130 -53.76 -40.19 25.12
CA SER A 130 -53.57 -38.90 24.47
C SER A 130 -54.01 -38.99 23.01
N PRO A 131 -54.71 -37.97 22.47
CA PRO A 131 -54.95 -37.90 21.04
C PRO A 131 -53.59 -37.89 20.33
N THR A 132 -53.38 -38.81 19.38
CA THR A 132 -52.26 -38.74 18.45
C THR A 132 -52.39 -37.43 17.69
N ALA A 133 -51.40 -36.54 17.80
CA ALA A 133 -51.38 -35.27 17.07
C ALA A 133 -51.52 -35.54 15.56
N ALA A 134 -52.28 -34.71 14.86
CA ALA A 134 -52.36 -34.77 13.40
C ALA A 134 -50.97 -34.45 12.81
N PRO A 135 -50.58 -35.05 11.68
CA PRO A 135 -49.28 -34.78 11.05
C PRO A 135 -49.20 -33.30 10.66
N LEU A 136 -48.10 -32.64 11.04
CA LEU A 136 -47.82 -31.22 10.82
C LEU A 136 -47.27 -30.94 9.42
N GLY A 137 -46.90 -31.98 8.67
CA GLY A 137 -46.15 -31.90 7.44
C GLY A 137 -44.67 -31.61 7.70
N LEU A 138 -44.13 -30.63 6.98
CA LEU A 138 -42.75 -30.18 7.17
C LEU A 138 -42.66 -29.23 8.36
N HIS A 139 -41.87 -29.58 9.37
CA HIS A 139 -41.70 -28.77 10.57
C HIS A 139 -40.29 -28.88 11.15
N VAL A 140 -39.94 -27.95 12.03
CA VAL A 140 -38.72 -27.95 12.84
C VAL A 140 -39.07 -28.36 14.26
N ASP A 141 -38.57 -29.53 14.69
CA ASP A 141 -38.77 -30.04 16.05
C ASP A 141 -37.79 -29.45 17.05
N HIS A 142 -36.53 -29.27 16.62
CA HIS A 142 -35.47 -28.78 17.48
C HIS A 142 -34.57 -27.80 16.76
N VAL A 143 -34.04 -26.83 17.51
CA VAL A 143 -33.07 -25.86 17.01
C VAL A 143 -31.98 -25.62 18.04
N TRP A 144 -30.75 -25.41 17.57
CA TRP A 144 -29.66 -25.00 18.44
C TRP A 144 -28.68 -24.11 17.69
N ILE A 145 -27.89 -23.37 18.46
CA ILE A 145 -26.95 -22.39 17.93
C ILE A 145 -25.57 -22.75 18.45
N ASP A 146 -24.73 -23.27 17.57
CA ASP A 146 -23.36 -23.61 17.90
C ASP A 146 -22.51 -22.34 17.90
N THR A 147 -21.59 -22.26 18.87
CA THR A 147 -20.59 -21.20 18.95
C THR A 147 -19.25 -21.70 18.42
N LEU A 148 -18.37 -20.78 18.05
CA LEU A 148 -17.02 -21.11 17.61
C LEU A 148 -16.01 -20.86 18.75
N ASP A 149 -15.20 -21.87 19.08
CA ASP A 149 -14.02 -21.64 19.92
C ASP A 149 -12.98 -20.84 19.12
N ARG A 150 -12.68 -19.63 19.57
CA ARG A 150 -11.78 -18.69 18.88
C ARG A 150 -10.32 -19.14 18.82
N ARG A 151 -9.90 -20.04 19.70
CA ARG A 151 -8.51 -20.51 19.77
C ARG A 151 -8.28 -21.71 18.86
N THR A 152 -9.27 -22.58 18.76
CA THR A 152 -9.15 -23.87 18.07
C THR A 152 -9.92 -23.93 16.76
N GLY A 153 -10.85 -23.01 16.51
CA GLY A 153 -11.73 -23.03 15.34
C GLY A 153 -12.76 -24.16 15.35
N THR A 154 -12.92 -24.87 16.48
CA THR A 154 -13.89 -25.96 16.62
C THR A 154 -15.26 -25.44 17.02
N LEU A 155 -16.33 -26.01 16.44
CA LEU A 155 -17.69 -25.72 16.89
C LEU A 155 -17.92 -26.32 18.28
N GLN A 156 -18.50 -25.51 19.16
CA GLN A 156 -19.02 -25.91 20.45
C GLN A 156 -20.53 -25.96 20.35
N ALA A 157 -21.08 -27.16 20.58
CA ALA A 157 -22.49 -27.39 20.37
C ALA A 157 -23.34 -26.58 21.36
N GLY A 158 -24.30 -25.79 20.87
CA GLY A 158 -25.22 -25.03 21.72
C GLY A 158 -26.17 -25.93 22.51
N ALA A 159 -26.85 -25.45 23.55
CA ALA A 159 -27.93 -26.24 24.16
C ALA A 159 -29.12 -26.36 23.18
N LEU A 160 -29.80 -27.51 23.21
CA LEU A 160 -31.02 -27.72 22.41
C LEU A 160 -32.11 -26.76 22.88
N ASP A 161 -32.81 -26.16 21.91
CA ASP A 161 -33.99 -25.29 22.08
C ASP A 161 -33.76 -24.12 23.04
N ALA A 162 -32.49 -23.75 23.22
CA ALA A 162 -32.07 -22.70 24.11
C ALA A 162 -31.57 -21.48 23.33
N PRO A 163 -31.81 -20.25 23.83
CA PRO A 163 -31.24 -19.05 23.24
C PRO A 163 -29.71 -19.08 23.34
N ALA A 164 -29.02 -18.64 22.30
CA ALA A 164 -27.63 -18.24 22.41
C ALA A 164 -27.55 -16.91 23.16
N VAL A 165 -26.93 -16.89 24.34
CA VAL A 165 -26.80 -15.70 25.17
C VAL A 165 -25.39 -15.15 25.10
N GLY A 166 -25.25 -13.83 25.09
CA GLY A 166 -23.94 -13.19 24.98
C GLY A 166 -23.43 -13.19 23.55
N VAL A 167 -24.34 -13.10 22.57
CA VAL A 167 -23.99 -13.02 21.16
C VAL A 167 -23.16 -11.76 20.95
N GLU A 168 -21.93 -11.95 20.49
CA GLU A 168 -20.98 -10.88 20.25
C GLU A 168 -21.04 -10.47 18.79
N ARG A 169 -21.01 -9.16 18.59
CA ARG A 169 -20.89 -8.59 17.25
C ARG A 169 -19.58 -9.06 16.63
N GLY A 170 -19.64 -9.39 15.34
CA GLY A 170 -18.50 -9.84 14.56
C GLY A 170 -18.20 -11.33 14.68
N GLN A 171 -18.82 -12.06 15.62
CA GLN A 171 -18.62 -13.50 15.79
C GLN A 171 -19.53 -14.33 14.90
N ILE A 172 -19.05 -15.52 14.57
CA ILE A 172 -19.76 -16.51 13.78
C ILE A 172 -20.52 -17.47 14.71
N TYR A 173 -21.76 -17.74 14.33
CA TYR A 173 -22.66 -18.70 14.96
C TYR A 173 -23.21 -19.63 13.89
N VAL A 174 -23.45 -20.89 14.23
CA VAL A 174 -24.10 -21.83 13.31
C VAL A 174 -25.48 -22.15 13.86
N VAL A 175 -26.51 -21.63 13.21
CA VAL A 175 -27.90 -21.94 13.54
C VAL A 175 -28.27 -23.23 12.85
N ARG A 176 -28.63 -24.26 13.61
CA ARG A 176 -28.93 -25.58 13.08
C ARG A 176 -30.33 -26.01 13.48
N PHE A 177 -31.11 -26.42 12.48
CA PHE A 177 -32.50 -26.84 12.57
C PHE A 177 -32.59 -28.34 12.32
N ARG A 178 -33.29 -29.08 13.20
CA ARG A 178 -33.76 -30.43 12.90
C ARG A 178 -35.08 -30.33 12.16
N VAL A 179 -35.08 -30.72 10.89
CA VAL A 179 -36.25 -30.65 10.01
C VAL A 179 -36.85 -32.04 9.86
N VAL A 180 -38.16 -32.15 10.05
CA VAL A 180 -38.91 -33.41 10.01
C VAL A 180 -40.01 -33.31 8.95
N ASN A 181 -40.17 -34.39 8.18
CA ASN A 181 -41.33 -34.60 7.32
C ASN A 181 -42.15 -35.76 7.91
N ASP A 182 -43.26 -35.46 8.58
CA ASP A 182 -44.19 -36.46 9.10
C ASP A 182 -45.35 -36.76 8.12
N ALA A 183 -45.30 -36.19 6.90
CA ALA A 183 -46.28 -36.46 5.88
C ALA A 183 -46.04 -37.81 5.19
N GLU A 184 -47.10 -38.36 4.61
CA GLU A 184 -47.07 -39.59 3.82
C GLU A 184 -46.40 -39.43 2.44
N ALA A 185 -46.00 -38.21 2.06
CA ALA A 185 -45.39 -37.90 0.78
C ALA A 185 -44.03 -37.22 0.97
N ALA A 186 -43.14 -37.38 -0.01
CA ALA A 186 -41.88 -36.64 -0.03
C ALA A 186 -42.11 -35.14 -0.22
N ILE A 187 -41.33 -34.32 0.48
CA ILE A 187 -41.39 -32.86 0.42
C ILE A 187 -40.05 -32.33 -0.11
N GLU A 188 -40.12 -31.46 -1.10
CA GLU A 188 -38.96 -30.69 -1.56
C GLU A 188 -38.97 -29.33 -0.86
N ILE A 189 -37.85 -28.93 -0.27
CA ILE A 189 -37.66 -27.63 0.39
C ILE A 189 -36.48 -26.88 -0.24
N ARG A 190 -36.60 -25.56 -0.38
CA ARG A 190 -35.51 -24.62 -0.64
C ARG A 190 -35.23 -23.79 0.62
N PRO A 191 -34.31 -24.25 1.48
CA PRO A 191 -34.13 -23.66 2.80
C PRO A 191 -33.68 -22.19 2.75
N VAL A 192 -34.29 -21.36 3.58
CA VAL A 192 -33.95 -19.95 3.81
C VAL A 192 -33.85 -19.72 5.31
N VAL A 193 -32.78 -19.06 5.76
CA VAL A 193 -32.74 -18.55 7.13
C VAL A 193 -33.20 -17.10 7.18
N GLU A 194 -34.13 -16.82 8.07
CA GLU A 194 -34.69 -15.48 8.31
C GLU A 194 -34.48 -15.06 9.76
N PHE A 195 -34.48 -13.75 10.01
CA PHE A 195 -34.40 -13.20 11.34
C PHE A 195 -35.40 -12.06 11.53
N GLY A 196 -35.80 -11.84 12.78
CA GLY A 196 -36.66 -10.72 13.17
C GLY A 196 -36.21 -10.13 14.51
N PHE A 197 -36.52 -8.86 14.73
CA PHE A 197 -36.19 -8.17 15.98
C PHE A 197 -37.22 -8.50 17.07
N GLY A 198 -36.76 -8.89 18.25
CA GLY A 198 -37.60 -9.34 19.37
C GLY A 198 -37.69 -10.86 19.48
N ALA A 199 -38.34 -11.33 20.56
CA ALA A 199 -38.63 -12.75 20.75
C ALA A 199 -39.79 -13.23 19.86
N GLU A 200 -40.74 -12.32 19.58
CA GLU A 200 -41.92 -12.55 18.73
C GLU A 200 -41.96 -11.43 17.67
N PRO A 201 -41.21 -11.55 16.56
CA PRO A 201 -41.14 -10.49 15.57
C PRO A 201 -42.39 -10.38 14.70
N ASP A 202 -42.93 -9.17 14.54
CA ASP A 202 -44.01 -8.86 13.60
C ASP A 202 -43.54 -8.86 12.12
N SER A 203 -42.22 -8.79 11.90
CA SER A 203 -41.60 -8.75 10.58
C SER A 203 -40.36 -9.63 10.52
N TRP A 204 -40.24 -10.37 9.43
CA TRP A 204 -39.11 -11.26 9.17
C TRP A 204 -38.34 -10.80 7.95
N GLN A 205 -37.02 -10.81 8.06
CA GLN A 205 -36.09 -10.47 7.00
C GLN A 205 -35.20 -11.68 6.71
N ARG A 206 -35.01 -12.00 5.43
CA ARG A 206 -33.98 -12.95 5.01
C ARG A 206 -32.60 -12.48 5.49
N VAL A 207 -31.84 -13.36 6.13
CA VAL A 207 -30.43 -13.09 6.45
C VAL A 207 -29.64 -12.94 5.14
N PRO A 208 -29.09 -11.77 4.80
CA PRO A 208 -28.47 -11.57 3.48
C PRO A 208 -27.12 -12.29 3.36
N ALA A 209 -26.71 -12.54 2.11
CA ALA A 209 -25.48 -13.27 1.77
C ALA A 209 -24.27 -12.38 1.40
N ILE A 210 -24.43 -11.07 1.30
CA ILE A 210 -23.38 -10.12 0.90
C ILE A 210 -22.99 -9.26 2.11
N ASP A 211 -21.72 -9.29 2.50
CA ASP A 211 -21.14 -8.54 3.63
C ASP A 211 -20.89 -7.06 3.26
N PRO A 212 -21.00 -6.12 4.21
CA PRO A 212 -22.22 -5.73 4.90
C PRO A 212 -22.83 -4.46 4.28
N VAL A 213 -24.15 -4.48 4.04
CA VAL A 213 -24.99 -3.29 3.81
C VAL A 213 -25.31 -2.64 5.17
N PRO A 214 -25.39 -1.30 5.28
CA PRO A 214 -25.83 -0.62 6.50
C PRO A 214 -27.17 -1.16 7.03
N ASP A 215 -27.36 -1.08 8.35
CA ASP A 215 -28.64 -1.31 9.06
C ASP A 215 -29.20 -2.74 9.11
N VAL A 216 -28.41 -3.77 8.78
CA VAL A 216 -28.83 -5.18 8.89
C VAL A 216 -28.09 -5.87 10.04
N ALA A 217 -28.84 -6.52 10.95
CA ALA A 217 -28.28 -7.10 12.17
C ALA A 217 -27.54 -8.43 11.97
N LEU A 218 -27.96 -9.28 11.01
CA LEU A 218 -27.39 -10.61 10.77
C LEU A 218 -27.09 -10.81 9.28
N TYR A 219 -25.96 -11.45 8.96
CA TYR A 219 -25.58 -11.91 7.61
C TYR A 219 -25.16 -13.37 7.63
N THR A 220 -25.30 -14.06 6.50
CA THR A 220 -24.67 -15.38 6.34
C THR A 220 -23.19 -15.20 6.07
N SER A 221 -22.36 -16.07 6.61
CA SER A 221 -20.89 -15.99 6.49
C SER A 221 -20.33 -17.33 6.05
N ALA A 222 -19.20 -17.30 5.32
CA ALA A 222 -18.30 -18.43 5.20
C ALA A 222 -17.24 -18.39 6.32
N ASN A 223 -16.62 -19.53 6.63
CA ASN A 223 -15.56 -19.62 7.63
C ASN A 223 -14.30 -20.28 7.06
N VAL A 224 -13.38 -19.44 6.59
CA VAL A 224 -12.12 -19.86 5.96
C VAL A 224 -11.22 -20.67 6.93
N LEU A 225 -11.28 -20.39 8.24
CA LEU A 225 -10.53 -21.15 9.25
C LEU A 225 -11.02 -22.60 9.42
N ARG A 226 -12.24 -22.89 8.98
CA ARG A 226 -12.82 -24.25 8.94
C ARG A 226 -12.76 -24.87 7.53
N GLY A 227 -12.10 -24.22 6.58
CA GLY A 227 -12.14 -24.60 5.17
C GLY A 227 -13.56 -24.57 4.60
N GLU A 228 -14.46 -23.77 5.18
CA GLU A 228 -15.81 -23.58 4.64
C GLU A 228 -15.75 -22.55 3.52
N GLU A 229 -15.98 -23.02 2.30
CA GLU A 229 -16.24 -22.17 1.13
C GLU A 229 -17.71 -21.72 1.11
N GLU A 230 -17.99 -20.65 0.38
CA GLU A 230 -19.36 -20.23 0.12
C GLU A 230 -20.12 -21.32 -0.63
N GLY A 231 -21.30 -21.68 -0.12
CA GLY A 231 -22.13 -22.73 -0.71
C GLY A 231 -22.75 -23.64 0.33
N ALA A 232 -23.04 -24.87 -0.09
CA ALA A 232 -23.63 -25.87 0.76
C ALA A 232 -22.86 -27.18 0.66
N ARG A 233 -22.63 -27.83 1.82
CA ARG A 233 -22.00 -29.14 1.93
C ARG A 233 -22.96 -30.12 2.61
N THR A 234 -22.83 -31.40 2.28
CA THR A 234 -23.59 -32.46 2.94
C THR A 234 -23.10 -32.67 4.37
N ILE A 235 -24.05 -32.82 5.29
CA ILE A 235 -23.81 -33.36 6.64
C ILE A 235 -24.10 -34.86 6.56
N ALA A 236 -23.12 -35.72 6.82
CA ALA A 236 -23.37 -37.16 6.78
C ALA A 236 -24.38 -37.57 7.87
N VAL A 237 -25.15 -38.64 7.64
CA VAL A 237 -26.12 -39.15 8.63
C VAL A 237 -25.45 -39.43 9.99
N ALA A 238 -24.19 -39.86 9.99
CA ALA A 238 -23.41 -40.10 11.20
C ALA A 238 -23.02 -38.83 11.97
N ASP A 239 -23.05 -37.67 11.32
CA ASP A 239 -22.68 -36.36 11.88
C ASP A 239 -23.92 -35.54 12.29
N LEU A 240 -25.11 -36.12 12.17
CA LEU A 240 -26.33 -35.54 12.74
C LEU A 240 -26.24 -35.60 14.26
N ARG A 241 -26.45 -34.46 14.91
CA ARG A 241 -26.41 -34.35 16.37
C ARG A 241 -27.49 -35.22 17.03
N LEU A 242 -28.68 -35.25 16.45
CA LEU A 242 -29.83 -36.00 16.96
C LEU A 242 -30.14 -37.23 16.11
N ALA A 243 -29.16 -38.14 16.02
CA ALA A 243 -29.26 -39.36 15.20
C ALA A 243 -30.23 -40.43 15.73
N THR A 244 -30.65 -40.36 17.01
CA THR A 244 -31.61 -41.32 17.61
C THR A 244 -32.67 -40.58 18.42
N SER A 245 -33.92 -41.05 18.29
CA SER A 245 -35.14 -40.29 18.50
C SER A 245 -35.55 -40.10 19.98
N ASP A 246 -35.86 -38.86 20.37
CA ASP A 246 -36.94 -38.58 21.33
C ASP A 246 -38.35 -38.70 20.67
N SER A 247 -38.39 -39.17 19.41
CA SER A 247 -39.51 -39.61 18.54
C SER A 247 -40.36 -38.50 17.92
N PRO A 248 -40.66 -38.60 16.60
CA PRO A 248 -41.35 -39.76 16.03
C PRO A 248 -40.61 -40.48 14.89
N ALA A 249 -40.68 -41.83 14.91
CA ALA A 249 -40.72 -42.81 13.80
C ALA A 249 -40.02 -42.60 12.43
N GLY A 250 -39.09 -41.67 12.27
CA GLY A 250 -38.53 -41.30 10.97
C GLY A 250 -37.15 -41.90 10.65
N ILE A 251 -36.83 -42.01 9.36
CA ILE A 251 -35.51 -42.43 8.85
C ILE A 251 -34.61 -41.19 8.75
N ALA A 252 -33.37 -41.29 9.26
CA ALA A 252 -32.40 -40.18 9.17
C ALA A 252 -31.87 -40.02 7.74
N ALA A 253 -31.97 -38.81 7.20
CA ALA A 253 -31.44 -38.42 5.90
C ALA A 253 -30.24 -37.46 6.05
N ALA A 254 -29.33 -37.50 5.08
CA ALA A 254 -28.15 -36.63 5.09
C ALA A 254 -28.55 -35.14 5.11
N GLY A 255 -27.89 -34.37 5.96
CA GLY A 255 -28.19 -32.96 6.19
C GLY A 255 -27.47 -32.01 5.24
N LEU A 256 -27.68 -30.71 5.48
CA LEU A 256 -27.13 -29.63 4.67
C LEU A 256 -26.51 -28.55 5.57
N ALA A 257 -25.21 -28.33 5.44
CA ALA A 257 -24.52 -27.21 6.07
C ALA A 257 -24.26 -26.11 5.04
N VAL A 258 -24.81 -24.93 5.28
CA VAL A 258 -24.85 -23.79 4.37
C VAL A 258 -24.03 -22.64 4.95
N ALA A 259 -23.14 -22.08 4.13
CA ALA A 259 -22.25 -21.00 4.53
C ALA A 259 -22.18 -19.96 3.40
N GLY A 260 -22.25 -18.67 3.75
CA GLY A 260 -22.12 -17.56 2.80
C GLY A 260 -23.21 -17.43 1.73
N VAL A 261 -24.23 -18.31 1.71
CA VAL A 261 -25.32 -18.25 0.74
C VAL A 261 -26.69 -18.36 1.41
N ASN A 262 -27.66 -17.62 0.91
CA ASN A 262 -29.06 -17.71 1.32
C ASN A 262 -29.96 -17.16 0.20
N PRO A 263 -30.85 -17.95 -0.41
CA PRO A 263 -31.32 -19.28 -0.03
C PRO A 263 -30.34 -20.42 -0.36
N ALA A 264 -30.47 -21.54 0.33
CA ALA A 264 -29.68 -22.75 0.10
C ALA A 264 -30.15 -23.51 -1.17
N ALA A 265 -29.38 -24.54 -1.55
CA ALA A 265 -29.78 -25.50 -2.57
C ALA A 265 -31.03 -26.29 -2.14
N ARG A 266 -31.84 -26.73 -3.11
CA ARG A 266 -33.02 -27.56 -2.83
C ARG A 266 -32.62 -28.92 -2.31
N ILE A 267 -33.40 -29.45 -1.35
CA ILE A 267 -33.29 -30.82 -0.88
C ILE A 267 -34.67 -31.49 -0.90
N THR A 268 -34.69 -32.82 -0.97
CA THR A 268 -35.91 -33.61 -0.88
C THR A 268 -35.82 -34.49 0.36
N LEU A 269 -36.84 -34.42 1.21
CA LEU A 269 -37.00 -35.26 2.39
C LEU A 269 -38.11 -36.26 2.09
N ALA A 270 -37.84 -37.56 2.15
CA ALA A 270 -38.86 -38.57 1.87
C ALA A 270 -39.93 -38.57 2.97
N ALA A 271 -41.03 -39.28 2.72
CA ALA A 271 -42.08 -39.47 3.72
C ALA A 271 -41.48 -40.08 4.98
N HIS A 272 -41.81 -39.51 6.15
CA HIS A 272 -41.31 -39.96 7.44
C HIS A 272 -39.77 -39.93 7.55
N GLU A 273 -39.10 -38.93 6.97
CA GLU A 273 -37.67 -38.69 7.17
C GLU A 273 -37.40 -37.45 8.03
N PHE A 274 -36.23 -37.42 8.66
CA PHE A 274 -35.71 -36.22 9.31
C PHE A 274 -34.25 -35.94 8.92
N THR A 275 -33.87 -34.67 9.00
CA THR A 275 -32.51 -34.23 8.69
C THR A 275 -32.11 -33.00 9.51
N GLU A 276 -30.86 -32.55 9.36
CA GLU A 276 -30.37 -31.29 9.95
C GLU A 276 -29.93 -30.32 8.87
N ILE A 277 -30.40 -29.08 8.96
CA ILE A 277 -30.00 -27.98 8.07
C ILE A 277 -29.36 -26.90 8.92
N SER A 278 -28.15 -26.46 8.58
CA SER A 278 -27.47 -25.41 9.32
C SER A 278 -27.08 -24.23 8.44
N PHE A 279 -27.21 -23.02 8.98
CA PHE A 279 -26.72 -21.80 8.38
C PHE A 279 -25.67 -21.13 9.27
N THR A 280 -24.52 -20.82 8.69
CA THR A 280 -23.49 -20.02 9.34
C THR A 280 -23.86 -18.54 9.23
N VAL A 281 -24.06 -17.88 10.38
CA VAL A 281 -24.47 -16.47 10.49
C VAL A 281 -23.50 -15.66 11.36
N ARG A 282 -23.47 -14.34 11.16
CA ARG A 282 -22.66 -13.39 11.92
C ARG A 282 -23.49 -12.17 12.32
N ALA A 283 -23.40 -11.78 13.58
CA ALA A 283 -24.01 -10.53 14.06
C ALA A 283 -23.14 -9.32 13.69
N THR A 284 -23.74 -8.22 13.23
CA THR A 284 -23.01 -7.04 12.75
C THR A 284 -22.93 -5.92 13.77
N ALA A 285 -22.30 -4.80 13.40
CA ALA A 285 -22.35 -3.56 14.16
C ALA A 285 -23.78 -3.02 14.36
N SER A 286 -24.70 -3.29 13.42
CA SER A 286 -26.10 -2.88 13.47
C SER A 286 -26.95 -3.73 14.42
N ALA A 287 -26.45 -4.89 14.88
CA ALA A 287 -27.15 -5.71 15.86
C ALA A 287 -27.17 -5.01 17.23
N ALA A 288 -28.30 -4.49 17.67
CA ALA A 288 -28.42 -3.69 18.90
C ALA A 288 -27.94 -4.47 20.14
N TRP A 289 -27.18 -3.81 21.01
CA TRP A 289 -26.73 -4.41 22.27
C TRP A 289 -27.92 -4.83 23.13
N LEU A 290 -27.79 -5.95 23.84
CA LEU A 290 -28.84 -6.55 24.67
C LEU A 290 -30.14 -6.92 23.93
N ALA A 291 -30.22 -6.70 22.62
CA ALA A 291 -31.39 -7.07 21.83
C ALA A 291 -31.46 -8.58 21.64
N THR A 292 -32.69 -9.04 21.41
CA THR A 292 -32.99 -10.41 21.01
C THR A 292 -33.35 -10.40 19.54
N TYR A 293 -32.77 -11.33 18.78
CA TYR A 293 -33.15 -11.62 17.41
C TYR A 293 -33.67 -13.06 17.34
N ALA A 294 -34.94 -13.24 16.98
CA ALA A 294 -35.45 -14.56 16.66
C ALA A 294 -34.99 -14.97 15.27
N VAL A 295 -34.71 -16.24 15.07
CA VAL A 295 -34.24 -16.83 13.81
C VAL A 295 -35.14 -18.01 13.47
N ARG A 296 -35.53 -18.13 12.20
CA ARG A 296 -36.38 -19.23 11.72
C ARG A 296 -35.92 -19.79 10.39
N LEU A 297 -36.42 -20.99 10.10
CA LEU A 297 -36.31 -21.62 8.80
C LEU A 297 -37.55 -21.32 7.95
N ALA A 298 -37.37 -21.04 6.67
CA ALA A 298 -38.42 -20.87 5.68
C ALA A 298 -38.12 -21.70 4.42
N ASP A 299 -39.17 -22.03 3.66
CA ASP A 299 -39.09 -22.56 2.30
C ASP A 299 -39.45 -21.45 1.31
N GLY A 300 -38.44 -20.84 0.69
CA GLY A 300 -38.65 -19.66 -0.14
C GLY A 300 -39.25 -18.49 0.67
N PRO A 301 -40.48 -18.02 0.38
CA PRO A 301 -41.18 -16.99 1.15
C PRO A 301 -42.02 -17.54 2.31
N ASP A 302 -42.23 -18.85 2.39
CA ASP A 302 -43.18 -19.48 3.31
C ASP A 302 -42.44 -19.97 4.56
N ALA A 303 -42.91 -19.60 5.76
CA ALA A 303 -42.29 -20.06 7.00
C ALA A 303 -42.50 -21.56 7.21
N VAL A 304 -41.46 -22.27 7.66
CA VAL A 304 -41.60 -23.65 8.13
C VAL A 304 -42.06 -23.59 9.58
N GLU A 305 -43.05 -24.41 9.94
CA GLU A 305 -43.58 -24.47 11.31
C GLU A 305 -42.45 -24.85 12.28
N MET A 306 -42.32 -24.12 13.38
CA MET A 306 -41.31 -24.38 14.41
C MET A 306 -42.01 -24.69 15.72
N LEU A 307 -41.74 -25.87 16.30
CA LEU A 307 -42.26 -26.21 17.62
C LEU A 307 -41.52 -25.46 18.74
N GLU A 308 -40.26 -25.11 18.49
CA GLU A 308 -39.40 -24.39 19.41
C GLU A 308 -38.66 -23.25 18.70
N GLY A 309 -38.52 -22.10 19.37
CA GLY A 309 -37.93 -20.89 18.77
C GLY A 309 -36.41 -20.82 18.89
N ALA A 310 -35.74 -20.31 17.85
CA ALA A 310 -34.30 -20.04 17.89
C ALA A 310 -34.04 -18.55 18.19
N MET A 311 -33.25 -18.24 19.21
CA MET A 311 -32.99 -16.86 19.61
C MET A 311 -31.50 -16.56 19.80
N LEU A 312 -31.06 -15.46 19.20
CA LEU A 312 -29.75 -14.84 19.42
C LEU A 312 -29.93 -13.63 20.35
N ARG A 313 -29.47 -13.74 21.60
CA ARG A 313 -29.49 -12.63 22.57
C ARG A 313 -28.12 -11.96 22.62
N MET A 314 -28.07 -10.75 22.09
CA MET A 314 -26.86 -9.94 22.04
C MET A 314 -26.30 -9.69 23.44
N GLY A 315 -24.98 -9.75 23.56
CA GLY A 315 -24.28 -9.36 24.77
C GLY A 315 -24.55 -7.91 25.15
N GLY A 316 -24.26 -7.56 26.40
CA GLY A 316 -24.13 -6.16 26.78
C GLY A 316 -23.01 -5.50 25.99
N ARG A 317 -23.11 -4.18 25.79
CA ARG A 317 -21.96 -3.42 25.32
C ARG A 317 -20.80 -3.72 26.28
N PRO A 318 -19.64 -4.21 25.79
CA PRO A 318 -18.50 -4.44 26.65
C PRO A 318 -18.25 -3.20 27.50
N PRO A 319 -18.10 -3.33 28.82
CA PRO A 319 -17.80 -2.19 29.66
C PRO A 319 -16.54 -1.54 29.13
N VAL A 320 -16.61 -0.23 28.86
CA VAL A 320 -15.41 0.54 28.59
C VAL A 320 -14.68 0.63 29.92
N GLU A 321 -13.70 -0.24 30.14
CA GLU A 321 -12.82 -0.14 31.29
C GLU A 321 -11.92 1.08 31.11
N LEU A 322 -12.42 2.20 31.60
CA LEU A 322 -11.71 3.47 31.60
C LEU A 322 -10.55 3.37 32.59
N SER A 323 -9.34 3.64 32.11
CA SER A 323 -8.18 3.78 32.97
C SER A 323 -8.38 4.96 33.95
N ALA A 324 -7.69 4.93 35.10
CA ALA A 324 -7.85 5.95 36.14
C ALA A 324 -7.65 7.37 35.58
N GLY A 325 -8.73 8.16 35.55
CA GLY A 325 -8.74 9.53 35.03
C GLY A 325 -9.50 9.74 33.71
N GLN A 326 -9.89 8.67 33.01
CA GLN A 326 -10.74 8.80 31.82
C GLN A 326 -12.23 8.96 32.22
N ARG A 327 -12.93 9.85 31.51
CA ARG A 327 -14.39 10.03 31.63
C ARG A 327 -15.07 9.39 30.42
N SER A 328 -16.20 8.70 30.65
CA SER A 328 -17.05 8.18 29.57
C SER A 328 -17.54 9.36 28.73
N GLY A 329 -17.22 9.36 27.44
CA GLY A 329 -17.43 10.49 26.55
C GLY A 329 -18.90 10.85 26.36
N GLU A 330 -19.25 12.08 26.68
CA GLU A 330 -20.31 12.84 26.01
C GLU A 330 -19.63 13.64 24.88
N VAL A 331 -20.28 13.77 23.72
CA VAL A 331 -19.71 14.50 22.57
C VAL A 331 -19.61 15.98 22.94
N VAL A 332 -18.38 16.45 23.19
CA VAL A 332 -18.06 17.86 23.36
C VAL A 332 -17.48 18.37 22.05
N GLY A 333 -17.99 19.52 21.57
CA GLY A 333 -17.47 20.18 20.36
C GLY A 333 -15.97 20.47 20.42
N ALA A 334 -15.36 20.74 19.25
CA ALA A 334 -13.92 20.86 19.07
C ALA A 334 -13.24 21.72 20.17
N PRO A 335 -12.18 21.20 20.83
CA PRO A 335 -11.58 21.88 21.98
C PRO A 335 -10.77 23.10 21.54
N SER A 336 -11.04 24.26 22.14
CA SER A 336 -10.12 25.39 22.13
C SER A 336 -8.97 25.11 23.10
N ILE A 337 -7.77 24.86 22.59
CA ILE A 337 -6.59 24.58 23.42
C ILE A 337 -6.18 25.87 24.16
N ARG A 338 -6.36 25.89 25.48
CA ARG A 338 -5.53 26.67 26.40
C ARG A 338 -4.82 25.70 27.34
N ALA A 339 -3.53 25.52 27.13
CA ALA A 339 -2.68 24.71 27.99
C ALA A 339 -2.62 25.27 29.42
N PRO A 340 -2.53 24.37 30.42
CA PRO A 340 -1.52 24.59 31.45
C PRO A 340 -0.64 23.35 31.62
N ARG A 341 0.67 23.61 31.69
CA ARG A 341 1.72 22.67 32.10
C ARG A 341 1.50 22.26 33.55
N VAL A 342 1.21 21.00 33.83
CA VAL A 342 1.64 20.35 35.08
C VAL A 342 1.96 18.89 34.79
N ALA A 343 3.22 18.51 35.01
CA ALA A 343 3.68 17.14 34.98
C ALA A 343 3.28 16.45 36.29
N THR A 344 2.48 15.40 36.21
CA THR A 344 2.36 14.40 37.29
C THR A 344 2.51 13.02 36.67
N THR A 345 3.66 12.42 36.92
CA THR A 345 4.03 11.06 36.55
C THR A 345 3.21 10.04 37.32
N TRP A 346 2.38 9.26 36.62
CA TRP A 346 1.90 7.97 37.11
C TRP A 346 2.61 6.88 36.30
N ALA A 347 3.46 6.10 36.98
CA ALA A 347 4.11 4.93 36.41
C ALA A 347 3.11 3.77 36.43
N LEU A 348 2.54 3.46 35.27
CA LEU A 348 1.94 2.16 34.98
C LEU A 348 2.95 1.36 34.16
N SER A 349 3.12 0.09 34.51
CA SER A 349 3.94 -0.86 33.76
C SER A 349 3.39 -0.99 32.34
N ALA A 350 4.04 -0.32 31.39
CA ALA A 350 3.81 -0.52 29.98
C ALA A 350 4.34 -1.91 29.59
N GLU A 351 3.45 -2.86 29.29
CA GLU A 351 3.78 -3.68 28.13
C GLU A 351 3.85 -2.71 26.96
N ALA A 352 5.04 -2.57 26.38
CA ALA A 352 5.29 -1.60 25.35
C ALA A 352 4.35 -1.86 24.17
N PHE A 353 3.41 -0.95 23.92
CA PHE A 353 2.77 -0.84 22.63
C PHE A 353 3.86 -0.35 21.66
N VAL A 354 4.60 -1.29 21.06
CA VAL A 354 5.84 -0.98 20.31
C VAL A 354 5.53 -0.23 19.01
N THR A 355 4.39 -0.49 18.35
CA THR A 355 4.01 0.18 17.10
C THR A 355 2.50 0.00 16.76
N PRO A 356 1.81 1.07 16.32
CA PRO A 356 0.46 1.02 15.72
C PRO A 356 0.46 0.57 14.25
N HIS A 357 1.65 0.30 13.68
CA HIS A 357 1.83 -0.37 12.40
C HIS A 357 2.33 -1.80 12.62
N GLY A 358 1.90 -2.73 11.78
CA GLY A 358 2.44 -4.09 11.76
C GLY A 358 1.45 -5.11 11.26
N ASP A 359 1.95 -6.34 11.10
CA ASP A 359 1.18 -7.46 10.56
C ASP A 359 0.12 -7.91 11.56
N TYR A 360 -1.07 -7.32 11.46
CA TYR A 360 -2.21 -7.65 12.30
C TYR A 360 -2.91 -8.88 11.72
N THR A 361 -2.98 -9.97 12.49
CA THR A 361 -3.93 -11.03 12.15
C THR A 361 -5.34 -10.50 12.39
N LEU A 362 -6.27 -10.84 11.49
CA LEU A 362 -7.70 -10.46 11.53
C LEU A 362 -8.45 -10.97 12.78
N THR A 363 -7.74 -11.61 13.71
CA THR A 363 -8.25 -12.28 14.91
C THR A 363 -7.86 -11.57 16.22
N THR A 364 -7.21 -10.40 16.16
CA THR A 364 -6.78 -9.67 17.36
C THR A 364 -7.69 -8.47 17.68
N ASP A 365 -7.90 -8.19 18.97
CA ASP A 365 -8.61 -6.99 19.45
C ASP A 365 -7.91 -5.67 19.05
N LYS A 366 -6.71 -5.76 18.47
CA LYS A 366 -5.91 -4.64 17.97
C LYS A 366 -6.61 -3.91 16.81
N CYS A 367 -7.37 -4.61 15.98
CA CYS A 367 -8.16 -3.99 14.91
C CYS A 367 -9.21 -3.04 15.51
N ALA A 368 -9.93 -3.49 16.54
CA ALA A 368 -10.93 -2.69 17.24
C ALA A 368 -10.30 -1.51 17.99
N ALA A 369 -9.10 -1.66 18.55
CA ALA A 369 -8.40 -0.58 19.24
C ALA A 369 -8.12 0.62 18.31
N CYS A 370 -7.60 0.36 17.10
CA CYS A 370 -7.33 1.43 16.13
C CYS A 370 -8.62 2.02 15.55
N HIS A 371 -9.54 1.16 15.09
CA HIS A 371 -10.81 1.61 14.51
C HIS A 371 -11.67 2.38 15.52
N ALA A 372 -11.75 1.96 16.79
CA ALA A 372 -12.50 2.68 17.82
C ALA A 372 -11.83 4.01 18.20
N THR A 373 -10.50 4.05 18.33
CA THR A 373 -9.76 5.28 18.67
C THR A 373 -9.93 6.34 17.58
N HIS A 374 -9.95 5.94 16.32
CA HIS A 374 -10.18 6.83 15.19
C HIS A 374 -11.65 6.91 14.74
N THR A 375 -12.55 6.33 15.53
CA THR A 375 -14.01 6.30 15.31
C THR A 375 -14.47 5.68 13.98
N ALA A 376 -13.62 4.89 13.31
CA ALA A 376 -13.83 4.33 11.98
C ALA A 376 -15.16 3.58 11.83
N GLN A 377 -15.94 3.97 10.81
CA GLN A 377 -17.31 3.51 10.53
C GLN A 377 -17.35 2.52 9.38
N GLY A 378 -16.26 2.41 8.62
CA GLY A 378 -16.08 1.50 7.50
C GLY A 378 -14.84 0.60 7.67
N PRO A 379 -14.53 -0.20 6.63
CA PRO A 379 -13.37 -1.10 6.63
C PRO A 379 -12.02 -0.35 6.61
N LEU A 380 -12.01 0.95 6.30
CA LEU A 380 -10.83 1.82 6.33
C LEU A 380 -10.91 2.78 7.53
N LEU A 381 -9.74 3.11 8.10
CA LEU A 381 -9.60 4.08 9.20
C LEU A 381 -9.89 5.54 8.80
N ALA A 382 -9.96 5.83 7.50
CA ALA A 382 -10.08 7.18 6.96
C ALA A 382 -11.51 7.74 7.08
N ILE A 383 -11.86 8.19 8.29
CA ILE A 383 -13.09 8.96 8.57
C ILE A 383 -12.88 10.48 8.44
N GLN A 384 -11.64 10.94 8.56
CA GLN A 384 -11.38 12.39 8.52
C GLN A 384 -11.74 12.93 7.12
N PRO A 385 -12.33 14.13 7.02
CA PRO A 385 -12.46 14.79 5.73
C PRO A 385 -11.05 14.87 5.09
N PRO A 386 -10.94 14.63 3.78
CA PRO A 386 -9.66 14.63 3.10
C PRO A 386 -8.90 15.94 3.39
N PRO A 387 -7.56 15.89 3.50
CA PRO A 387 -6.67 14.78 3.14
C PRO A 387 -6.56 13.64 4.16
N GLN A 388 -6.25 12.44 3.66
CA GLN A 388 -5.90 11.27 4.48
C GLN A 388 -4.77 11.57 5.50
N SER A 389 -3.83 12.44 5.12
CA SER A 389 -2.71 12.85 5.98
C SER A 389 -3.15 13.41 7.33
N ASN A 390 -4.35 13.98 7.46
CA ASN A 390 -4.88 14.48 8.73
C ASN A 390 -4.90 13.39 9.80
N LEU A 391 -5.17 12.14 9.41
CA LEU A 391 -5.13 10.99 10.30
C LEU A 391 -3.69 10.59 10.61
N CYS A 392 -2.85 10.43 9.60
CA CYS A 392 -1.47 9.94 9.77
C CYS A 392 -0.62 10.90 10.61
N LEU A 393 -0.80 12.21 10.40
CA LEU A 393 -0.03 13.26 11.07
C LEU A 393 -0.45 13.46 12.54
N THR A 394 -1.57 12.92 13.02
CA THR A 394 -1.87 12.98 14.47
C THR A 394 -0.84 12.24 15.33
N CYS A 395 -0.11 11.30 14.73
CA CYS A 395 1.00 10.59 15.36
C CYS A 395 2.35 11.04 14.79
N HIS A 396 2.41 11.37 13.50
CA HIS A 396 3.63 11.73 12.78
C HIS A 396 3.95 13.24 12.80
N ASP A 397 3.37 14.02 13.71
CA ASP A 397 3.70 15.43 13.98
C ASP A 397 4.92 15.62 14.90
N GLY A 398 5.54 14.51 15.32
CA GLY A 398 6.65 14.50 16.27
C GLY A 398 6.23 14.41 17.74
N THR A 399 4.94 14.24 18.03
CA THR A 399 4.45 14.04 19.40
C THR A 399 4.16 12.58 19.74
N GLY A 400 3.84 11.74 18.75
CA GLY A 400 3.45 10.34 18.96
C GLY A 400 4.43 9.30 18.40
N ALA A 401 4.92 9.49 17.18
CA ALA A 401 5.82 8.56 16.49
C ALA A 401 7.29 9.02 16.55
N THR A 402 8.21 8.07 16.37
CA THR A 402 9.65 8.37 16.25
C THR A 402 9.98 9.19 15.01
N ALA A 403 9.19 9.04 13.94
CA ALA A 403 9.32 9.83 12.72
C ALA A 403 8.36 11.04 12.77
N ASN A 404 8.93 12.24 12.70
CA ASN A 404 8.18 13.50 12.53
C ASN A 404 8.09 13.85 11.04
N ILE A 405 7.03 13.37 10.39
CA ILE A 405 6.78 13.60 8.97
C ILE A 405 6.18 14.99 8.72
N ASP A 406 5.42 15.54 9.66
CA ASP A 406 4.86 16.90 9.55
C ASP A 406 5.97 17.95 9.40
N ALA A 407 7.06 17.80 10.16
CA ALA A 407 8.23 18.67 10.06
C ALA A 407 8.90 18.63 8.68
N GLU A 408 8.75 17.54 7.91
CA GLU A 408 9.29 17.44 6.55
C GLU A 408 8.50 18.32 5.58
N TYR A 409 7.17 18.29 5.65
CA TYR A 409 6.27 19.07 4.80
C TYR A 409 6.18 20.55 5.20
N THR A 410 6.40 20.86 6.49
CA THR A 410 6.32 22.24 7.02
C THR A 410 7.68 22.93 7.11
N ALA A 411 8.77 22.24 6.75
CA ALA A 411 10.12 22.80 6.77
C ALA A 411 10.20 24.06 5.88
N PRO A 412 10.59 25.23 6.40
CA PRO A 412 10.72 26.47 5.61
C PRO A 412 11.73 26.38 4.47
N THR A 413 12.63 25.39 4.52
CA THR A 413 13.63 25.13 3.49
C THR A 413 13.08 24.38 2.29
N VAL A 414 11.88 23.79 2.38
CA VAL A 414 11.23 23.07 1.28
C VAL A 414 10.38 24.07 0.50
N PRO A 415 10.73 24.39 -0.77
CA PRO A 415 9.91 25.26 -1.60
C PRO A 415 8.59 24.57 -1.98
N ALA A 416 7.59 25.38 -2.33
CA ALA A 416 6.37 24.85 -2.91
C ALA A 416 6.65 24.25 -4.30
N ASN A 417 5.89 23.20 -4.64
CA ASN A 417 5.87 22.66 -6.00
C ASN A 417 5.35 23.72 -6.99
N ASP A 418 5.99 23.79 -8.16
CA ASP A 418 5.63 24.70 -9.24
C ASP A 418 5.57 23.92 -10.57
N PRO A 419 4.37 23.56 -11.04
CA PRO A 419 4.19 22.84 -12.29
C PRO A 419 4.56 23.67 -13.53
N ASP A 420 4.48 25.01 -13.46
CA ASP A 420 4.76 25.88 -14.62
C ASP A 420 6.25 25.90 -14.94
N THR A 421 7.11 25.79 -13.91
CA THR A 421 8.58 25.72 -14.07
C THR A 421 9.14 24.30 -14.02
N GLY A 422 8.27 23.29 -13.83
CA GLY A 422 8.65 21.90 -13.65
C GLY A 422 9.53 21.68 -12.42
N SER A 423 9.26 22.40 -11.32
CA SER A 423 10.05 22.38 -10.10
C SER A 423 9.28 21.69 -8.98
N TRP A 424 9.69 20.46 -8.65
CA TRP A 424 9.02 19.61 -7.67
C TRP A 424 9.94 19.33 -6.47
N TYR A 425 9.42 19.48 -5.26
CA TYR A 425 10.13 19.35 -3.99
C TYR A 425 9.46 18.37 -3.03
N SER A 426 8.20 18.00 -3.31
CA SER A 426 7.46 17.03 -2.52
C SER A 426 6.45 16.22 -3.33
N HIS A 427 6.19 14.98 -2.91
CA HIS A 427 4.95 14.29 -3.26
C HIS A 427 3.80 14.93 -2.47
N PRO A 428 2.70 15.36 -3.09
CA PRO A 428 1.69 16.18 -2.44
C PRO A 428 0.73 15.39 -1.52
N ALA A 429 1.25 14.53 -0.63
CA ALA A 429 0.48 13.64 0.25
C ALA A 429 -0.44 14.35 1.26
N THR A 430 -0.20 15.64 1.50
CA THR A 430 -1.02 16.50 2.36
C THR A 430 -2.12 17.25 1.61
N THR A 431 -2.20 17.09 0.29
CA THR A 431 -3.28 17.68 -0.52
C THR A 431 -4.51 16.79 -0.45
N ALA A 432 -5.70 17.40 -0.37
CA ALA A 432 -6.95 16.66 -0.31
C ALA A 432 -7.14 15.78 -1.55
N SER A 433 -7.20 14.47 -1.35
CA SER A 433 -7.57 13.47 -2.35
C SER A 433 -8.75 12.65 -1.82
N THR A 434 -9.66 12.25 -2.72
CA THR A 434 -10.75 11.31 -2.39
C THR A 434 -10.28 9.87 -2.35
N HIS A 435 -9.03 9.59 -2.72
CA HIS A 435 -8.43 8.27 -2.69
C HIS A 435 -8.06 7.86 -1.27
N LEU A 436 -8.45 6.65 -0.89
CA LEU A 436 -8.31 6.14 0.48
C LEU A 436 -7.51 4.85 0.57
N SER A 437 -7.20 4.17 -0.54
CA SER A 437 -6.57 2.84 -0.52
C SER A 437 -5.95 2.46 -1.85
N ASP A 438 -4.66 2.13 -1.84
CA ASP A 438 -3.89 1.66 -2.99
C ASP A 438 -4.27 0.27 -3.54
N ARG A 439 -5.44 -0.26 -3.23
CA ARG A 439 -5.80 -1.66 -3.55
C ARG A 439 -6.37 -1.84 -4.96
N GLU A 440 -6.77 -0.73 -5.58
CA GLU A 440 -7.33 -0.70 -6.93
C GLU A 440 -6.39 0.07 -7.88
N PRO A 441 -6.28 -0.36 -9.15
CA PRO A 441 -5.43 0.27 -10.16
C PRO A 441 -6.08 1.54 -10.74
N GLU A 442 -6.48 2.48 -9.89
CA GLU A 442 -7.26 3.68 -10.30
C GLU A 442 -6.53 4.60 -11.30
N VAL A 443 -5.19 4.57 -11.31
CA VAL A 443 -4.37 5.40 -12.19
C VAL A 443 -4.04 4.75 -13.53
N GLU A 444 -4.42 3.48 -13.74
CA GLU A 444 -4.10 2.71 -14.95
C GLU A 444 -4.63 3.41 -16.21
N GLY A 445 -3.72 3.90 -17.05
CA GLY A 445 -4.06 4.62 -18.27
C GLY A 445 -4.86 5.91 -18.08
N VAL A 446 -4.80 6.54 -16.89
CA VAL A 446 -5.52 7.78 -16.57
C VAL A 446 -4.57 8.87 -16.08
N LEU A 447 -4.75 10.10 -16.57
CA LEU A 447 -4.01 11.29 -16.11
C LEU A 447 -4.66 11.89 -14.85
N ASP A 448 -4.75 11.09 -13.78
CA ASP A 448 -5.30 11.50 -12.48
C ASP A 448 -4.38 11.05 -11.34
N ARG A 449 -3.09 11.31 -11.51
CA ARG A 449 -2.07 10.92 -10.53
C ARG A 449 -2.15 11.82 -9.30
N HIS A 450 -2.49 11.26 -8.15
CA HIS A 450 -2.22 11.86 -6.84
C HIS A 450 -1.19 11.04 -6.06
N ALA A 451 -0.75 11.60 -4.94
CA ALA A 451 -0.05 10.86 -3.90
C ALA A 451 -0.81 11.11 -2.60
N ALA A 452 -1.17 10.05 -1.90
CA ALA A 452 -1.65 10.01 -0.52
C ALA A 452 -0.74 9.06 0.27
N CYS A 453 -0.80 9.12 1.61
CA CYS A 453 0.05 8.26 2.44
C CYS A 453 -0.14 6.77 2.13
N ALA A 454 -1.39 6.35 1.90
CA ALA A 454 -1.73 4.96 1.59
C ALA A 454 -1.29 4.50 0.20
N ASP A 455 -0.91 5.42 -0.71
CA ASP A 455 -0.40 5.02 -2.03
C ASP A 455 0.97 4.36 -1.97
N CYS A 456 1.70 4.60 -0.87
CA CYS A 456 3.05 4.09 -0.65
C CYS A 456 3.20 3.31 0.66
N HIS A 457 2.26 3.48 1.61
CA HIS A 457 2.31 2.85 2.92
C HIS A 457 1.09 2.01 3.19
N GLN A 458 1.30 0.76 3.60
CA GLN A 458 0.23 -0.06 4.14
C GLN A 458 0.42 -0.22 5.66
N PRO A 459 -0.30 0.54 6.51
CA PRO A 459 -0.11 0.51 7.97
C PRO A 459 -0.29 -0.88 8.60
N HIS A 460 -1.01 -1.79 7.94
CA HIS A 460 -1.17 -3.18 8.38
C HIS A 460 0.01 -4.11 8.02
N ARG A 461 1.03 -3.61 7.33
CA ARG A 461 2.18 -4.40 6.84
C ARG A 461 3.50 -3.68 7.05
N SER A 462 3.49 -2.33 7.11
CA SER A 462 4.68 -1.51 7.28
C SER A 462 5.43 -1.83 8.58
N ASP A 463 6.75 -1.95 8.46
CA ASP A 463 7.68 -2.13 9.58
C ASP A 463 8.99 -1.32 9.39
N ALA A 464 10.02 -1.62 10.18
CA ALA A 464 11.32 -0.95 10.13
C ALA A 464 12.41 -1.73 9.37
N SER A 465 12.06 -2.82 8.69
CA SER A 465 13.02 -3.69 8.00
C SER A 465 13.75 -2.94 6.87
N PRO A 466 15.07 -3.10 6.72
CA PRO A 466 15.79 -2.49 5.61
C PRO A 466 15.46 -3.18 4.28
N ALA A 467 15.60 -2.45 3.18
CA ALA A 467 15.62 -3.04 1.85
C ALA A 467 16.90 -3.89 1.65
N ALA A 468 16.79 -4.94 0.85
CA ALA A 468 17.91 -5.81 0.48
C ALA A 468 18.23 -5.66 -1.00
N GLN A 469 19.52 -5.62 -1.34
CA GLN A 469 19.99 -5.58 -2.71
C GLN A 469 19.89 -6.98 -3.35
N THR A 470 19.38 -7.03 -4.58
CA THR A 470 19.36 -8.25 -5.40
C THR A 470 19.83 -7.95 -6.83
N ALA A 471 20.03 -9.00 -7.62
CA ALA A 471 20.34 -8.88 -9.04
C ALA A 471 19.19 -8.27 -9.87
N ALA A 472 17.95 -8.34 -9.37
CA ALA A 472 16.74 -7.82 -10.03
C ALA A 472 16.27 -6.46 -9.45
N GLY A 473 17.15 -5.79 -8.68
CA GLY A 473 16.84 -4.55 -7.97
C GLY A 473 16.75 -4.72 -6.46
N TRP A 474 16.38 -3.65 -5.76
CA TRP A 474 16.23 -3.64 -4.30
C TRP A 474 14.82 -4.01 -3.87
N THR A 475 14.70 -4.86 -2.85
CA THR A 475 13.39 -5.20 -2.27
C THR A 475 12.71 -3.95 -1.71
N ALA A 476 11.37 -3.96 -1.63
CA ALA A 476 10.65 -2.92 -0.90
C ALA A 476 11.16 -2.86 0.56
N SER A 477 11.46 -1.65 1.04
CA SER A 477 11.81 -1.45 2.45
C SER A 477 10.58 -1.64 3.35
N GLY A 478 10.79 -1.88 4.64
CA GLY A 478 9.76 -2.04 5.67
C GLY A 478 8.59 -1.06 5.56
N PRO A 479 8.82 0.26 5.45
CA PRO A 479 7.72 1.22 5.31
C PRO A 479 6.85 1.04 4.07
N LEU A 480 7.39 0.44 3.00
CA LEU A 480 6.70 0.20 1.71
C LEU A 480 6.07 -1.20 1.63
N LEU A 481 6.27 -2.05 2.64
CA LEU A 481 5.71 -3.40 2.63
C LEU A 481 4.19 -3.36 2.56
N GLY A 482 3.63 -4.21 1.71
CA GLY A 482 2.20 -4.33 1.49
C GLY A 482 1.57 -3.25 0.60
N ALA A 483 2.37 -2.28 0.12
CA ALA A 483 1.90 -1.27 -0.84
C ALA A 483 1.88 -1.84 -2.26
N ALA A 484 0.83 -1.55 -3.01
CA ALA A 484 0.68 -1.97 -4.39
C ALA A 484 1.66 -1.23 -5.32
N GLY A 485 2.00 -1.89 -6.42
CA GLY A 485 2.88 -1.36 -7.45
C GLY A 485 2.58 -2.02 -8.78
N VAL A 486 3.53 -1.95 -9.70
CA VAL A 486 3.43 -2.58 -11.02
C VAL A 486 4.62 -3.45 -11.33
N VAL A 487 4.35 -4.67 -11.80
CA VAL A 487 5.35 -5.50 -12.46
C VAL A 487 5.59 -4.92 -13.85
N VAL A 488 6.86 -4.70 -14.18
CA VAL A 488 7.27 -4.24 -15.50
C VAL A 488 7.85 -5.43 -16.27
N THR A 489 7.31 -5.68 -17.46
CA THR A 489 7.92 -6.61 -18.42
C THR A 489 8.54 -5.81 -19.55
N ASN A 490 9.87 -5.74 -19.51
CA ASN A 490 10.66 -4.98 -20.46
C ASN A 490 10.76 -5.68 -21.83
N GLY A 491 10.59 -4.90 -22.90
CA GLY A 491 10.81 -5.30 -24.28
C GLY A 491 12.24 -5.01 -24.77
N ALA A 492 12.38 -4.83 -26.08
CA ALA A 492 13.64 -4.37 -26.67
C ALA A 492 14.01 -2.95 -26.18
N ALA A 493 15.27 -2.56 -26.34
CA ALA A 493 15.75 -1.23 -25.99
C ALA A 493 14.86 -0.13 -26.58
N GLY A 494 14.50 0.85 -25.75
CA GLY A 494 13.65 1.97 -26.13
C GLY A 494 12.20 1.68 -26.50
N THR A 495 11.75 0.44 -26.33
CA THR A 495 10.34 0.10 -26.51
C THR A 495 9.56 0.25 -25.21
N GLU A 496 8.30 0.62 -25.33
CA GLU A 496 7.36 0.70 -24.21
C GLU A 496 7.19 -0.68 -23.54
N PRO A 497 7.42 -0.78 -22.21
CA PRO A 497 7.16 -2.00 -21.46
C PRO A 497 5.67 -2.33 -21.38
N THR A 498 5.36 -3.55 -20.96
CA THR A 498 4.00 -3.88 -20.48
C THR A 498 3.97 -3.91 -18.96
N TYR A 499 2.86 -3.46 -18.38
CA TYR A 499 2.66 -3.34 -16.94
C TYR A 499 1.57 -4.27 -16.46
N GLU A 500 1.78 -4.88 -15.30
CA GLU A 500 0.77 -5.68 -14.60
C GLU A 500 0.63 -5.18 -13.17
N TRP A 501 -0.60 -4.93 -12.73
CA TRP A 501 -0.89 -4.52 -11.36
C TRP A 501 -0.48 -5.59 -10.35
N GLN A 502 0.24 -5.18 -9.31
CA GLN A 502 0.67 -6.06 -8.24
C GLN A 502 0.24 -5.49 -6.89
N GLN A 503 -0.58 -6.25 -6.17
CA GLN A 503 -1.20 -5.79 -4.93
C GLN A 503 -0.20 -5.62 -3.75
N GLU A 504 0.96 -6.27 -3.78
CA GLU A 504 2.06 -6.03 -2.84
C GLU A 504 3.39 -6.02 -3.61
N SER A 505 4.06 -4.86 -3.66
CA SER A 505 5.33 -4.69 -4.35
C SER A 505 6.43 -5.54 -3.71
N THR A 506 7.17 -6.28 -4.54
CA THR A 506 8.35 -7.02 -4.12
C THR A 506 9.60 -6.14 -4.12
N PHE A 507 9.71 -5.27 -5.13
CA PHE A 507 10.84 -4.36 -5.33
C PHE A 507 10.40 -2.90 -5.22
N GLU A 508 11.29 -2.04 -4.73
CA GLU A 508 10.99 -0.61 -4.54
C GLU A 508 10.56 0.09 -5.84
N TYR A 509 11.22 -0.23 -6.96
CA TYR A 509 10.94 0.44 -8.24
C TYR A 509 9.52 0.17 -8.75
N GLN A 510 8.89 -0.94 -8.36
CA GLN A 510 7.54 -1.29 -8.79
C GLN A 510 6.51 -0.28 -8.27
N LEU A 511 6.72 0.22 -7.05
CA LEU A 511 5.94 1.31 -6.49
C LEU A 511 6.21 2.63 -7.24
N CYS A 512 7.47 2.95 -7.53
CA CYS A 512 7.80 4.18 -8.26
C CYS A 512 7.21 4.17 -9.68
N PHE A 513 7.30 3.05 -10.38
CA PHE A 513 6.79 2.91 -11.74
C PHE A 513 5.26 2.94 -11.81
N LYS A 514 4.55 2.61 -10.73
CA LYS A 514 3.09 2.82 -10.64
C LYS A 514 2.72 4.27 -10.99
N CYS A 515 3.55 5.26 -10.66
CA CYS A 515 3.24 6.67 -10.92
C CYS A 515 4.21 7.36 -11.90
N HIS A 516 5.41 6.81 -12.14
CA HIS A 516 6.44 7.45 -12.97
C HIS A 516 6.71 6.73 -14.31
N SER A 517 5.88 5.76 -14.68
CA SER A 517 6.00 5.04 -15.95
C SER A 517 4.76 5.21 -16.84
N GLY A 518 4.77 4.56 -18.01
CA GLY A 518 3.65 4.45 -18.94
C GLY A 518 2.47 3.62 -18.41
N PHE A 519 2.54 3.04 -17.20
CA PHE A 519 1.36 2.45 -16.55
C PHE A 519 0.19 3.44 -16.43
N THR A 520 0.50 4.73 -16.36
CA THR A 520 -0.47 5.82 -16.23
C THR A 520 -0.19 6.84 -17.32
N ASP A 521 -1.17 7.65 -17.69
CA ASP A 521 -0.92 8.73 -18.66
C ASP A 521 0.12 9.71 -18.11
N LEU A 522 1.19 9.93 -18.88
CA LEU A 522 2.27 10.84 -18.50
C LEU A 522 1.82 12.29 -18.57
N GLN A 523 2.31 13.10 -17.62
CA GLN A 523 2.04 14.54 -17.60
C GLN A 523 2.44 15.18 -18.93
N PRO A 524 1.70 16.21 -19.40
CA PRO A 524 2.06 16.93 -20.60
C PRO A 524 3.51 17.44 -20.50
N GLN A 525 4.22 17.34 -21.62
CA GLN A 525 5.61 17.78 -21.73
C GLN A 525 5.66 19.31 -21.82
N THR A 526 5.50 19.98 -20.69
CA THR A 526 5.61 21.44 -20.59
C THR A 526 7.08 21.85 -20.42
N GLY A 527 7.42 23.03 -20.95
CA GLY A 527 8.80 23.53 -20.93
C GLY A 527 9.73 22.86 -21.95
N GLY A 528 11.01 22.82 -21.62
CA GLY A 528 12.06 22.27 -22.47
C GLY A 528 12.32 20.77 -22.22
N PRO A 529 13.10 20.09 -23.08
CA PRO A 529 13.41 18.67 -22.93
C PRO A 529 13.93 18.23 -21.56
N SER A 530 14.60 19.09 -20.81
CA SER A 530 15.09 18.82 -19.45
C SER A 530 13.99 18.73 -18.38
N THR A 531 12.77 19.22 -18.67
CA THR A 531 11.63 19.22 -17.73
C THR A 531 10.58 18.17 -18.03
N TRP A 532 10.78 17.37 -19.08
CA TRP A 532 9.80 16.41 -19.56
C TRP A 532 9.58 15.22 -18.59
N ALA A 533 8.31 14.95 -18.29
CA ALA A 533 7.84 13.80 -17.52
C ALA A 533 7.76 12.56 -18.42
N LEU A 534 8.92 11.92 -18.65
CA LEU A 534 9.06 10.74 -19.49
C LEU A 534 8.91 9.43 -18.70
N ASP A 535 8.61 8.34 -19.41
CA ASP A 535 8.46 7.01 -18.84
C ASP A 535 9.78 6.50 -18.24
N LYS A 536 9.81 6.38 -16.91
CA LYS A 536 11.03 5.94 -16.21
C LYS A 536 11.33 4.46 -16.40
N ALA A 537 10.34 3.63 -16.68
CA ALA A 537 10.59 2.22 -16.98
C ALA A 537 11.25 2.06 -18.36
N VAL A 538 10.87 2.89 -19.34
CA VAL A 538 11.56 2.93 -20.66
C VAL A 538 13.01 3.41 -20.51
N GLU A 539 13.26 4.47 -19.74
CA GLU A 539 14.62 5.00 -19.52
C GLU A 539 15.53 3.98 -18.82
N LEU A 540 15.00 3.25 -17.84
CA LEU A 540 15.74 2.32 -16.99
C LEU A 540 15.75 0.86 -17.47
N ASN A 541 15.10 0.57 -18.61
CA ASN A 541 15.02 -0.77 -19.18
C ASN A 541 16.43 -1.39 -19.31
N PRO A 542 16.68 -2.57 -18.70
CA PRO A 542 17.97 -3.25 -18.74
C PRO A 542 18.52 -3.62 -20.12
N ALA A 543 17.67 -3.62 -21.15
CA ALA A 543 18.06 -3.84 -22.54
C ALA A 543 18.70 -2.61 -23.20
N ASN A 544 18.58 -1.42 -22.59
CA ASN A 544 19.13 -0.18 -23.13
C ASN A 544 20.67 -0.21 -23.16
N ALA A 545 21.26 0.56 -24.09
CA ALA A 545 22.72 0.66 -24.20
C ALA A 545 23.37 1.14 -22.91
N SER A 546 22.70 2.05 -22.19
CA SER A 546 23.10 2.48 -20.86
C SER A 546 21.93 3.04 -20.05
N TYR A 547 21.99 2.84 -18.73
CA TYR A 547 20.98 3.21 -17.74
C TYR A 547 21.59 3.20 -16.33
N HIS A 548 20.95 3.87 -15.36
CA HIS A 548 21.27 3.66 -13.96
C HIS A 548 20.64 2.35 -13.44
N PRO A 549 21.37 1.54 -12.65
CA PRO A 549 21.06 0.12 -12.45
C PRO A 549 19.93 -0.13 -11.43
N VAL A 550 18.68 0.20 -11.76
CA VAL A 550 17.53 0.02 -10.86
C VAL A 550 16.97 -1.40 -10.92
N GLU A 551 16.68 -1.90 -12.11
CA GLU A 551 16.10 -3.24 -12.33
C GLU A 551 17.18 -4.33 -12.51
N ALA A 552 18.40 -3.95 -12.89
CA ALA A 552 19.53 -4.86 -13.10
C ALA A 552 20.87 -4.10 -12.98
N ALA A 553 21.98 -4.83 -12.85
CA ALA A 553 23.32 -4.26 -12.85
C ALA A 553 23.62 -3.47 -14.14
N GLY A 554 24.45 -2.42 -14.03
CA GLY A 554 24.72 -1.53 -15.15
C GLY A 554 25.52 -2.21 -16.27
N THR A 555 25.41 -1.68 -17.49
CA THR A 555 26.09 -2.28 -18.66
C THR A 555 27.61 -2.01 -18.72
N ASN A 556 28.11 -1.05 -17.95
CA ASN A 556 29.52 -0.66 -17.95
C ASN A 556 30.34 -1.45 -16.91
N SER A 557 30.90 -2.58 -17.36
CA SER A 557 31.76 -3.46 -16.54
C SER A 557 33.25 -3.13 -16.61
N THR A 558 33.63 -1.93 -17.05
CA THR A 558 35.04 -1.54 -17.20
C THR A 558 35.75 -1.36 -15.85
N SER A 559 37.06 -1.54 -15.84
CA SER A 559 37.89 -1.28 -14.64
C SER A 559 37.81 0.18 -14.17
N GLN A 560 37.59 1.11 -15.10
CA GLN A 560 37.46 2.53 -14.84
C GLN A 560 36.17 2.82 -14.07
N MET A 561 35.05 2.21 -14.49
CA MET A 561 33.79 2.31 -13.74
C MET A 561 33.93 1.72 -12.34
N ALA A 562 34.53 0.53 -12.21
CA ALA A 562 34.80 -0.06 -10.91
C ALA A 562 35.63 0.86 -9.99
N ARG A 563 36.68 1.52 -10.52
CA ARG A 563 37.48 2.50 -9.75
C ARG A 563 36.71 3.77 -9.43
N SER A 564 35.83 4.26 -10.32
CA SER A 564 34.96 5.41 -10.05
C SER A 564 33.99 5.12 -8.90
N LEU A 565 33.38 3.93 -8.88
CA LEU A 565 32.48 3.52 -7.79
C LEU A 565 33.22 3.25 -6.46
N GLN A 566 34.50 2.84 -6.51
CA GLN A 566 35.33 2.66 -5.31
C GLN A 566 35.99 3.95 -4.81
N GLY A 567 36.20 4.93 -5.68
CA GLY A 567 36.92 6.15 -5.35
C GLY A 567 36.14 7.09 -4.42
N THR A 568 36.82 8.12 -3.95
CA THR A 568 36.33 9.01 -2.88
C THR A 568 35.69 10.29 -3.42
N SER A 569 34.84 10.87 -2.59
CA SER A 569 34.20 12.16 -2.78
C SER A 569 33.80 12.71 -1.41
N PRO A 570 33.76 14.05 -1.21
CA PRO A 570 33.23 14.65 0.01
C PRO A 570 31.72 14.43 0.21
N TYR A 571 31.00 14.00 -0.85
CA TYR A 571 29.56 13.70 -0.82
C TYR A 571 29.25 12.20 -0.85
N LYS A 572 30.27 11.34 -0.86
CA LYS A 572 30.11 9.89 -0.99
C LYS A 572 29.26 9.34 0.15
N LEU A 573 28.17 8.65 -0.18
CA LEU A 573 27.32 7.98 0.80
C LEU A 573 27.55 6.47 0.78
N TRP A 574 27.68 5.88 -0.41
CA TRP A 574 27.76 4.43 -0.58
C TRP A 574 28.86 4.03 -1.55
N THR A 575 29.47 2.88 -1.30
CA THR A 575 30.46 2.28 -2.19
C THR A 575 29.82 1.09 -2.90
N PHE A 576 29.61 1.23 -4.20
CA PHE A 576 29.03 0.19 -5.06
C PHE A 576 30.09 -0.52 -5.90
N SER A 577 29.69 -1.65 -6.49
CA SER A 577 30.43 -2.35 -7.54
C SER A 577 29.69 -2.25 -8.88
N VAL A 578 30.32 -2.68 -9.97
CA VAL A 578 29.67 -2.75 -11.30
C VAL A 578 28.49 -3.74 -11.33
N ASP A 579 28.45 -4.70 -10.40
CA ASP A 579 27.36 -5.68 -10.26
C ASP A 579 26.23 -5.17 -9.36
N SER A 580 26.38 -3.98 -8.77
CA SER A 580 25.40 -3.41 -7.85
C SER A 580 24.19 -2.84 -8.60
N THR A 581 23.01 -3.05 -8.02
CA THR A 581 21.81 -2.26 -8.30
C THR A 581 21.69 -1.07 -7.34
N VAL A 582 20.96 -0.03 -7.73
CA VAL A 582 20.66 1.17 -6.93
C VAL A 582 19.15 1.30 -6.72
N ARG A 583 18.76 2.11 -5.74
CA ARG A 583 17.36 2.40 -5.40
C ARG A 583 16.92 3.69 -6.07
N CYS A 584 15.61 3.85 -6.30
CA CYS A 584 15.07 5.14 -6.72
C CYS A 584 15.37 6.20 -5.65
N VAL A 585 15.21 5.85 -4.37
CA VAL A 585 15.48 6.75 -3.24
C VAL A 585 16.98 6.94 -2.93
N SER A 586 17.88 6.22 -3.60
CA SER A 586 19.32 6.57 -3.59
C SER A 586 19.58 7.91 -4.29
N CYS A 587 18.67 8.34 -5.17
CA CYS A 587 18.70 9.67 -5.78
C CYS A 587 17.55 10.56 -5.31
N HIS A 588 16.33 10.00 -5.19
CA HIS A 588 15.11 10.72 -4.82
C HIS A 588 14.76 10.56 -3.33
N GLY A 589 15.75 10.57 -2.44
CA GLY A 589 15.58 10.30 -1.02
C GLY A 589 15.65 11.54 -0.14
N ASP A 590 15.41 11.35 1.16
CA ASP A 590 15.51 12.40 2.16
C ASP A 590 16.93 12.98 2.29
N SER A 591 17.14 14.18 1.78
CA SER A 591 18.43 14.88 1.84
C SER A 591 18.88 15.22 3.25
N ARG A 592 17.98 15.24 4.24
CA ARG A 592 18.33 15.47 5.65
C ARG A 592 19.09 14.30 6.26
N LYS A 593 19.01 13.11 5.64
CA LYS A 593 19.77 11.91 6.01
C LYS A 593 21.07 11.76 5.22
N ALA A 594 21.34 12.64 4.26
CA ALA A 594 22.54 12.62 3.44
C ALA A 594 23.75 13.18 4.20
N ASN A 595 24.37 12.36 5.05
CA ASN A 595 25.55 12.74 5.82
C ASN A 595 26.77 11.87 5.46
N PRO A 596 27.72 12.36 4.66
CA PRO A 596 28.93 11.61 4.30
C PRO A 596 29.82 11.21 5.49
N ALA A 597 29.74 11.93 6.62
CA ALA A 597 30.50 11.59 7.83
C ALA A 597 29.88 10.42 8.62
N ALA A 598 28.59 10.14 8.40
CA ALA A 598 27.86 9.03 8.99
C ALA A 598 26.77 8.60 7.99
N PRO A 599 27.17 7.97 6.88
CA PRO A 599 26.23 7.68 5.80
C PRO A 599 25.16 6.71 6.28
N PRO A 600 23.90 6.88 5.81
CA PRO A 600 22.86 5.92 6.11
C PRO A 600 23.19 4.58 5.46
N ASP A 601 22.82 3.46 6.10
CA ASP A 601 22.95 2.14 5.48
C ASP A 601 22.24 2.13 4.11
N PRO A 602 22.79 1.50 3.06
CA PRO A 602 22.20 1.51 1.71
C PRO A 602 20.73 1.06 1.64
N GLY A 603 20.37 0.08 2.48
CA GLY A 603 19.00 -0.45 2.58
C GLY A 603 18.08 0.31 3.54
N SER A 604 18.58 1.33 4.25
CA SER A 604 17.79 2.05 5.26
C SER A 604 16.62 2.84 4.64
N PRO A 605 15.56 3.13 5.39
CA PRO A 605 14.44 3.94 4.89
C PRO A 605 14.85 5.39 4.56
N LEU A 606 14.74 5.75 3.27
CA LEU A 606 14.98 7.09 2.72
C LEU A 606 13.68 7.58 2.08
N ALA A 607 12.83 8.24 2.87
CA ALA A 607 11.48 8.58 2.41
C ALA A 607 11.50 9.71 1.37
N PRO A 608 10.85 9.54 0.20
CA PRO A 608 10.72 10.57 -0.81
C PRO A 608 9.49 11.45 -0.50
N HIS A 609 9.41 12.08 0.68
CA HIS A 609 8.24 12.92 1.02
C HIS A 609 8.40 14.34 0.50
N ALA A 610 9.29 15.09 1.16
CA ALA A 610 9.54 16.51 0.94
C ALA A 610 11.00 16.83 1.27
N VAL A 611 11.70 17.46 0.32
CA VAL A 611 13.12 17.82 0.45
C VAL A 611 13.41 19.17 -0.19
N PRO A 612 14.44 19.90 0.28
CA PRO A 612 14.81 21.22 -0.25
C PRO A 612 15.38 21.18 -1.68
N ASN A 613 15.86 20.03 -2.15
CA ASN A 613 16.46 19.93 -3.47
C ASN A 613 15.38 19.67 -4.53
N ARG A 614 15.45 20.42 -5.65
CA ARG A 614 14.55 20.25 -6.81
C ARG A 614 14.59 18.81 -7.31
N SER A 615 13.47 18.34 -7.83
CA SER A 615 13.23 16.95 -8.28
C SER A 615 13.35 15.93 -7.15
N MET A 616 13.12 16.39 -5.91
CA MET A 616 13.15 15.58 -4.69
C MET A 616 14.47 14.85 -4.44
N LEU A 617 15.60 15.50 -4.77
CA LEU A 617 16.90 14.85 -4.75
C LEU A 617 17.54 14.75 -3.35
N ILE A 618 18.22 13.64 -3.06
CA ILE A 618 18.94 13.42 -1.79
C ILE A 618 20.16 14.33 -1.64
N ALA A 619 20.71 14.81 -2.74
CA ALA A 619 21.79 15.78 -2.77
C ALA A 619 21.60 16.73 -3.96
N PRO A 620 22.17 17.95 -3.91
CA PRO A 620 22.02 18.91 -5.00
C PRO A 620 22.55 18.39 -6.35
N LEU A 621 21.82 18.73 -7.41
CA LEU A 621 22.25 18.55 -8.79
C LEU A 621 21.86 19.81 -9.59
N ARG A 622 22.84 20.39 -10.27
CA ARG A 622 22.67 21.44 -11.27
C ARG A 622 22.67 20.80 -12.64
N ASP A 623 21.48 20.43 -13.09
CA ASP A 623 21.22 19.71 -14.34
C ASP A 623 20.70 20.62 -15.47
N ARG A 624 20.20 21.82 -15.14
CA ARG A 624 19.50 22.67 -16.11
C ARG A 624 20.15 24.03 -16.33
N ASP A 625 20.37 24.79 -15.26
CA ASP A 625 20.74 26.21 -15.40
C ASP A 625 22.22 26.36 -15.74
N LEU A 626 22.54 27.00 -16.86
CA LEU A 626 23.92 27.08 -17.36
C LEU A 626 24.80 27.99 -16.49
N LYS A 627 26.09 27.63 -16.38
CA LYS A 627 27.08 28.41 -15.64
C LYS A 627 27.36 29.75 -16.33
N SER A 628 27.71 30.76 -15.52
CA SER A 628 28.33 31.98 -16.07
C SER A 628 29.75 31.67 -16.55
N PRO A 629 30.31 32.43 -17.52
CA PRO A 629 31.61 32.14 -18.12
C PRO A 629 32.77 31.92 -17.15
N SER A 630 32.80 32.66 -16.02
CA SER A 630 33.86 32.61 -15.02
C SER A 630 33.52 31.76 -13.79
N ALA A 631 32.44 30.98 -13.83
CA ALA A 631 32.06 30.14 -12.70
C ALA A 631 33.07 28.99 -12.56
N ALA A 632 33.74 28.94 -11.42
CA ALA A 632 34.61 27.82 -11.07
C ALA A 632 33.80 26.52 -10.93
N TYR A 633 34.47 25.39 -11.15
CA TYR A 633 33.94 24.11 -10.75
C TYR A 633 33.64 24.09 -9.25
N GLN A 634 32.49 23.53 -8.88
CA GLN A 634 32.11 23.28 -7.49
C GLN A 634 31.44 21.92 -7.43
N ALA A 635 32.00 21.01 -6.64
CA ALA A 635 31.47 19.67 -6.49
C ALA A 635 30.05 19.65 -5.92
N SER A 636 29.68 20.65 -5.12
CA SER A 636 28.31 20.85 -4.60
C SER A 636 27.26 20.96 -5.70
N ASN A 637 27.62 21.43 -6.90
CA ASN A 637 26.68 21.48 -8.03
C ASN A 637 26.35 20.09 -8.60
N PHE A 638 27.15 19.06 -8.29
CA PHE A 638 26.99 17.70 -8.81
C PHE A 638 27.02 16.67 -7.69
N ALA A 639 26.73 17.10 -6.45
CA ALA A 639 26.83 16.28 -5.25
C ALA A 639 26.03 14.98 -5.38
N LEU A 640 24.88 15.01 -6.08
CA LEU A 640 24.08 13.82 -6.39
C LEU A 640 24.90 12.72 -7.09
N CYS A 641 25.65 13.05 -8.14
CA CYS A 641 26.48 12.06 -8.84
C CYS A 641 27.53 11.48 -7.89
N TYR A 642 28.07 12.32 -7.01
CA TYR A 642 29.15 11.96 -6.12
C TYR A 642 28.72 11.25 -4.84
N VAL A 643 27.41 10.98 -4.65
CA VAL A 643 26.96 10.03 -3.62
C VAL A 643 27.44 8.60 -3.93
N CYS A 644 27.68 8.30 -5.22
CA CYS A 644 28.12 7.00 -5.73
C CYS A 644 29.46 7.06 -6.48
N HIS A 645 29.74 8.13 -7.23
CA HIS A 645 30.94 8.23 -8.07
C HIS A 645 32.06 9.04 -7.40
N ALA A 646 33.30 8.76 -7.78
CA ALA A 646 34.47 9.52 -7.34
C ALA A 646 34.48 10.93 -7.98
N GLU A 647 34.98 11.91 -7.22
CA GLU A 647 35.10 13.29 -7.72
C GLU A 647 36.37 13.49 -8.57
N ALA A 648 37.44 12.74 -8.29
CA ALA A 648 38.78 12.97 -8.83
C ALA A 648 38.87 13.22 -10.35
N PRO A 649 38.10 12.53 -11.23
CA PRO A 649 38.12 12.82 -12.66
C PRO A 649 37.69 14.23 -13.07
N PHE A 650 36.88 14.90 -12.26
CA PHE A 650 36.25 16.19 -12.59
C PHE A 650 37.02 17.41 -12.08
N VAL A 651 38.10 17.18 -11.33
CA VAL A 651 38.99 18.23 -10.82
C VAL A 651 40.39 18.18 -11.42
N ASP A 652 40.75 17.07 -12.09
CA ASP A 652 42.05 16.93 -12.75
C ASP A 652 41.99 17.46 -14.19
N THR A 653 42.70 18.56 -14.44
CA THR A 653 42.77 19.25 -15.73
C THR A 653 44.01 18.87 -16.56
N SER A 654 44.78 17.85 -16.15
CA SER A 654 46.05 17.46 -16.79
C SER A 654 45.91 16.89 -18.20
N GLN A 655 44.68 16.52 -18.61
CA GLN A 655 44.36 15.91 -19.90
C GLN A 655 44.97 14.51 -20.15
N GLY A 656 45.65 13.93 -19.15
CA GLY A 656 46.28 12.62 -19.27
C GLY A 656 45.30 11.46 -19.08
N PRO A 657 45.65 10.23 -19.54
CA PRO A 657 44.87 9.02 -19.28
C PRO A 657 44.58 8.82 -17.80
N ARG A 658 43.37 8.37 -17.48
CA ARG A 658 42.90 8.17 -16.11
C ARG A 658 42.60 6.71 -15.81
N LEU A 659 42.82 6.32 -14.57
CA LEU A 659 42.44 5.00 -14.08
C LEU A 659 40.96 4.95 -13.67
N ASP A 660 40.40 6.06 -13.23
CA ASP A 660 39.05 6.18 -12.64
C ASP A 660 38.01 6.79 -13.61
N SER A 661 38.38 6.99 -14.89
CA SER A 661 37.47 7.44 -15.94
C SER A 661 37.97 7.01 -17.31
N ASN A 662 37.05 6.71 -18.23
CA ASN A 662 37.39 6.44 -19.63
C ASN A 662 37.50 7.70 -20.48
N PHE A 663 37.04 8.84 -19.96
CA PHE A 663 37.16 10.14 -20.63
C PHE A 663 38.15 11.01 -19.84
N PRO A 664 39.39 11.21 -20.35
CA PRO A 664 40.45 11.87 -19.61
C PRO A 664 40.24 13.37 -19.43
N LEU A 665 39.34 13.98 -20.20
CA LEU A 665 39.13 15.42 -20.23
C LEU A 665 37.96 15.93 -19.38
N HIS A 666 37.40 15.10 -18.49
CA HIS A 666 36.33 15.55 -17.59
C HIS A 666 36.69 16.85 -16.88
N GLY A 667 37.82 16.89 -16.15
CA GLY A 667 38.25 18.09 -15.42
C GLY A 667 38.51 19.30 -16.31
N THR A 668 39.05 19.12 -17.52
CA THR A 668 39.19 20.24 -18.47
C THR A 668 37.84 20.81 -18.87
N HIS A 669 36.85 19.95 -19.18
CA HIS A 669 35.53 20.43 -19.57
C HIS A 669 34.78 21.10 -18.42
N THR A 670 34.96 20.62 -17.18
CA THR A 670 34.23 21.13 -16.02
C THR A 670 34.91 22.30 -15.32
N ALA A 671 36.21 22.51 -15.54
CA ALA A 671 37.01 23.47 -14.78
C ALA A 671 38.00 24.36 -15.58
N ASP A 672 38.37 24.02 -16.82
CA ASP A 672 39.43 24.71 -17.56
C ASP A 672 39.13 24.93 -19.07
N ILE A 673 37.85 25.15 -19.42
CA ILE A 673 37.49 25.58 -20.79
C ILE A 673 37.87 27.04 -20.98
N GLN A 674 38.75 27.32 -21.95
CA GLN A 674 39.22 28.66 -22.29
C GLN A 674 38.38 29.36 -23.37
N SER A 675 37.38 28.69 -23.95
CA SER A 675 36.55 29.22 -25.03
C SER A 675 35.20 29.74 -24.53
N PHE A 676 34.78 30.90 -25.04
CA PHE A 676 33.55 31.59 -24.64
C PHE A 676 32.79 32.05 -25.89
N SER A 677 31.95 31.20 -26.47
CA SER A 677 31.00 31.63 -27.51
C SER A 677 29.62 30.98 -27.38
N GLY A 678 28.55 31.77 -27.48
CA GLY A 678 27.18 31.36 -27.19
C GLY A 678 26.39 32.44 -26.45
N PRO A 679 25.05 32.39 -26.45
CA PRO A 679 24.22 33.22 -25.58
C PRO A 679 24.62 33.11 -24.10
N LEU A 680 24.66 34.25 -23.40
CA LEU A 680 24.89 34.33 -21.96
C LEU A 680 23.65 33.90 -21.17
N GLY A 681 23.83 33.04 -20.18
CA GLY A 681 22.74 32.54 -19.35
C GLY A 681 21.89 31.50 -20.07
N GLY A 682 20.67 31.25 -19.56
CA GLY A 682 19.76 30.24 -20.10
C GLY A 682 19.92 28.87 -19.46
N THR A 683 19.34 27.86 -20.12
CA THR A 683 19.35 26.46 -19.68
C THR A 683 19.99 25.57 -20.74
N VAL A 684 20.26 24.32 -20.36
CA VAL A 684 20.68 23.26 -21.29
C VAL A 684 19.66 22.97 -22.41
N ASP A 685 18.43 23.50 -22.31
CA ASP A 685 17.41 23.38 -23.36
C ASP A 685 17.52 24.46 -24.44
N ASP A 686 18.28 25.54 -24.19
CA ASP A 686 18.42 26.66 -25.11
C ASP A 686 19.47 26.35 -26.17
N ASP A 687 19.06 26.25 -27.43
CA ASP A 687 19.94 25.89 -28.56
C ASP A 687 21.22 26.76 -28.63
N GLY A 688 22.38 26.10 -28.56
CA GLY A 688 23.70 26.73 -28.58
C GLY A 688 24.05 27.59 -27.38
N ALA A 689 23.24 27.59 -26.32
CA ALA A 689 23.47 28.39 -25.12
C ALA A 689 24.64 27.87 -24.27
N GLY A 690 25.19 28.77 -23.46
CA GLY A 690 26.24 28.45 -22.50
C GLY A 690 27.61 28.97 -22.91
N LEU A 691 28.41 29.30 -21.91
CA LEU A 691 29.77 29.82 -22.07
C LEU A 691 30.69 29.25 -20.99
N GLY A 692 31.92 28.90 -21.37
CA GLY A 692 32.94 28.45 -20.43
C GLY A 692 32.77 26.98 -20.04
N ASN A 693 32.97 26.69 -18.75
CA ASN A 693 32.99 25.34 -18.21
C ASN A 693 31.61 24.65 -18.30
N ALA A 694 31.61 23.43 -18.82
CA ALA A 694 30.41 22.63 -19.00
C ALA A 694 29.80 22.16 -17.66
N LEU A 695 28.53 21.82 -17.72
CA LEU A 695 27.79 21.00 -16.76
C LEU A 695 27.89 19.53 -17.15
N CYS A 696 27.78 18.64 -16.16
CA CYS A 696 27.67 17.20 -16.44
C CYS A 696 26.47 16.89 -17.35
N ALA A 697 25.34 17.58 -17.16
CA ALA A 697 24.11 17.37 -17.91
C ALA A 697 24.18 17.75 -19.39
N GLU A 698 25.20 18.51 -19.83
CA GLU A 698 25.40 18.82 -21.24
C GLU A 698 25.89 17.59 -22.03
N CYS A 699 26.57 16.65 -21.37
CA CYS A 699 27.04 15.37 -21.97
C CYS A 699 26.30 14.14 -21.43
N HIS A 700 25.74 14.25 -20.22
CA HIS A 700 24.98 13.21 -19.54
C HIS A 700 23.52 13.67 -19.39
N PHE A 701 22.93 14.08 -20.51
CA PHE A 701 21.55 14.55 -20.57
C PHE A 701 20.59 13.40 -20.28
N ARG A 702 19.64 13.65 -19.37
CA ARG A 702 18.71 12.65 -18.81
C ARG A 702 19.45 11.51 -18.12
N THR A 703 19.65 11.69 -16.82
CA THR A 703 20.51 10.83 -16.02
C THR A 703 20.00 9.40 -15.88
N HIS A 704 18.71 9.10 -16.08
CA HIS A 704 18.20 7.73 -15.93
C HIS A 704 18.72 6.76 -17.00
N GLY A 705 18.88 7.23 -18.25
CA GLY A 705 19.26 6.41 -19.39
C GLY A 705 19.26 7.20 -20.70
N THR A 706 19.85 6.61 -21.75
CA THR A 706 20.05 7.31 -23.05
C THR A 706 18.91 7.13 -24.04
N THR A 707 17.85 6.42 -23.65
CA THR A 707 16.76 6.02 -24.53
C THR A 707 16.01 7.18 -25.16
N TYR A 708 15.64 8.18 -24.36
CA TYR A 708 14.99 9.38 -24.87
C TYR A 708 16.04 10.42 -25.24
N ALA A 709 16.83 10.12 -26.27
CA ALA A 709 17.74 11.09 -26.87
C ALA A 709 16.94 12.23 -27.56
N VAL A 710 17.57 13.37 -27.77
CA VAL A 710 16.97 14.56 -28.39
C VAL A 710 17.74 14.98 -29.63
N ASP A 711 17.14 15.81 -30.48
CA ASP A 711 17.78 16.36 -31.68
C ASP A 711 18.31 15.31 -32.67
N GLY A 712 17.67 14.15 -32.71
CA GLY A 712 18.00 13.06 -33.63
C GLY A 712 19.27 12.28 -33.26
N GLN A 713 19.77 12.46 -32.04
CA GLN A 713 20.85 11.65 -31.47
C GLN A 713 20.41 10.19 -31.33
N GLU A 714 21.37 9.27 -31.49
CA GLU A 714 21.17 7.85 -31.19
C GLU A 714 21.42 7.58 -29.70
N PRO A 715 20.75 6.58 -29.09
CA PRO A 715 21.01 6.20 -27.70
C PRO A 715 22.42 5.61 -27.52
N GLU A 716 23.31 6.35 -26.85
CA GLU A 716 24.70 5.92 -26.68
C GLU A 716 24.96 5.13 -25.38
N ARG A 717 26.17 4.59 -25.29
CA ARG A 717 26.68 3.91 -24.10
C ARG A 717 27.18 4.91 -23.04
N ARG A 718 27.47 4.39 -21.84
CA ARG A 718 28.10 5.15 -20.73
C ARG A 718 27.33 6.42 -20.32
N LEU A 719 25.99 6.42 -20.46
CA LEU A 719 25.11 7.54 -20.15
C LEU A 719 25.46 8.81 -20.95
N VAL A 720 26.08 8.70 -22.12
CA VAL A 720 26.32 9.86 -22.98
C VAL A 720 25.09 10.13 -23.82
N ASN A 721 24.56 11.33 -23.73
CA ASN A 721 23.56 11.92 -24.61
C ASN A 721 23.69 13.42 -24.40
N PHE A 722 23.76 14.18 -25.48
CA PHE A 722 23.97 15.62 -25.36
C PHE A 722 22.65 16.35 -25.13
N ALA A 723 22.72 17.41 -24.33
CA ALA A 723 21.57 18.29 -24.11
C ALA A 723 21.31 19.19 -25.34
N PRO A 724 20.09 19.75 -25.50
CA PRO A 724 19.74 20.56 -26.66
C PRO A 724 20.65 21.76 -26.94
N ASN A 725 21.34 22.29 -25.92
CA ASN A 725 22.28 23.39 -26.11
C ASN A 725 23.58 22.97 -26.82
N VAL A 726 23.86 21.66 -26.91
CA VAL A 726 24.96 21.10 -27.70
C VAL A 726 24.49 20.87 -29.13
N GLN A 727 25.12 21.58 -30.06
CA GLN A 727 24.67 21.64 -31.43
C GLN A 727 25.38 20.59 -32.31
N PRO A 728 24.80 20.22 -33.46
CA PRO A 728 25.55 19.54 -34.50
C PRO A 728 26.75 20.36 -34.97
N TYR A 729 27.82 19.68 -35.37
CA TYR A 729 29.05 20.30 -35.88
C TYR A 729 28.75 21.27 -37.03
N GLY A 730 29.17 22.52 -36.87
CA GLY A 730 28.95 23.61 -37.83
C GLY A 730 30.21 24.04 -38.60
N GLY A 731 31.36 23.44 -38.29
CA GLY A 731 32.67 23.85 -38.80
C GLY A 731 32.89 23.51 -40.28
N SER A 732 33.93 24.06 -40.91
CA SER A 732 34.09 24.00 -42.37
C SER A 732 34.35 22.60 -42.96
N ASN A 733 34.54 21.55 -42.16
CA ASN A 733 34.77 20.20 -42.68
C ASN A 733 33.44 19.57 -43.16
N PRO A 734 33.25 19.38 -44.48
CA PRO A 734 31.98 18.89 -45.03
C PRO A 734 31.64 17.46 -44.61
N THR A 735 32.63 16.66 -44.18
CA THR A 735 32.41 15.28 -43.70
C THR A 735 31.60 15.24 -42.40
N TYR A 736 31.76 16.26 -41.55
CA TYR A 736 31.17 16.30 -40.22
C TYR A 736 30.00 17.29 -40.13
N GLN A 737 29.71 18.03 -41.20
CA GLN A 737 28.66 19.04 -41.21
C GLN A 737 27.29 18.45 -40.82
N GLY A 738 26.69 19.03 -39.78
CA GLY A 738 25.39 18.58 -39.26
C GLY A 738 25.43 17.29 -38.44
N VAL A 739 26.61 16.76 -38.11
CA VAL A 739 26.75 15.56 -37.27
C VAL A 739 26.78 15.96 -35.79
N LEU A 740 26.02 15.23 -34.97
CA LEU A 740 26.05 15.27 -33.52
C LEU A 740 26.24 13.84 -33.02
N ASP A 741 27.44 13.50 -32.55
CA ASP A 741 27.84 12.11 -32.31
C ASP A 741 28.95 11.97 -31.24
N TYR A 742 28.92 10.86 -30.50
CA TYR A 742 29.95 10.42 -29.56
C TYR A 742 30.47 9.01 -29.94
N ASP A 743 31.72 8.92 -30.38
CA ASP A 743 32.41 7.67 -30.66
C ASP A 743 32.94 7.04 -29.35
N ASP A 744 32.16 6.13 -28.76
CA ASP A 744 32.48 5.43 -27.51
C ASP A 744 33.79 4.63 -27.55
N ALA A 745 34.16 4.13 -28.74
CA ALA A 745 35.36 3.30 -28.93
C ALA A 745 36.62 4.16 -29.08
N GLY A 746 36.49 5.32 -29.71
CA GLY A 746 37.57 6.28 -29.92
C GLY A 746 37.65 7.41 -28.90
N ASN A 747 36.70 7.48 -27.94
CA ASN A 747 36.43 8.66 -27.12
C ASN A 747 36.35 9.93 -27.98
N GLY A 748 35.66 9.84 -29.12
CA GLY A 748 35.59 10.89 -30.12
C GLY A 748 34.32 11.72 -29.98
N CYS A 749 34.41 13.05 -30.17
CA CYS A 749 33.22 13.89 -30.28
C CYS A 749 33.16 14.54 -31.67
N THR A 750 31.98 14.46 -32.29
CA THR A 750 31.64 15.21 -33.50
C THR A 750 30.42 16.08 -33.23
N LEU A 751 30.63 17.33 -32.84
CA LEU A 751 29.59 18.23 -32.33
C LEU A 751 30.07 19.69 -32.31
N ARG A 752 29.22 20.61 -31.88
CA ARG A 752 29.57 21.98 -31.51
C ARG A 752 29.07 22.29 -30.10
N CYS A 753 29.98 22.63 -29.19
CA CYS A 753 29.66 22.94 -27.79
C CYS A 753 30.37 24.23 -27.36
N HIS A 754 29.66 25.14 -26.67
CA HIS A 754 30.13 26.49 -26.33
C HIS A 754 30.76 27.22 -27.53
N GLY A 755 30.15 27.01 -28.70
CA GLY A 755 30.56 27.53 -30.01
C GLY A 755 31.88 26.98 -30.56
N VAL A 756 32.49 25.98 -29.91
CA VAL A 756 33.68 25.25 -30.38
C VAL A 756 33.27 24.01 -31.18
N ASP A 757 33.72 23.97 -32.43
CA ASP A 757 33.50 22.84 -33.33
C ASP A 757 34.48 21.69 -33.05
N HIS A 758 33.94 20.54 -32.64
CA HIS A 758 34.63 19.28 -32.44
C HIS A 758 34.46 18.43 -33.70
N GLY A 759 35.47 18.38 -34.56
CA GLY A 759 35.42 17.61 -35.81
C GLY A 759 36.10 16.26 -35.67
N ASN A 760 35.43 15.28 -35.05
CA ASN A 760 36.01 13.99 -34.65
C ASN A 760 37.28 14.17 -33.79
N TRP A 761 37.17 15.03 -32.77
CA TRP A 761 38.24 15.19 -31.79
C TRP A 761 38.25 13.96 -30.90
N ARG A 762 39.38 13.25 -30.88
CA ARG A 762 39.59 12.03 -30.08
C ARG A 762 40.47 12.35 -28.89
N TYR A 763 40.14 11.74 -27.76
CA TYR A 763 40.69 12.11 -26.45
C TYR A 763 41.27 10.95 -25.67
#